data_AF-A0A926XH82-F1
#
_entry.id   AF-A0A926XH82-F1
#
_cell.length_a   1.000
_cell.length_b   1.000
_cell.length_c   1.000
_cell.angle_alpha   90.00
_cell.angle_beta   90.00
_cell.angle_gamma   90.00
#
_symmetry.space_group_name_H-M   'P 1'
#
loop_
_entity.id
_entity.type
_entity.pdbx_description
1 polymer ?
#
loop_
_entity_poly.entity_id
_entity_poly.type
_entity_poly.pdbx_seq_one_letter_code
_entity_poly.pdbx_strand_id
1 'polypeptide(L)'
;MKRQLHEFQVRTANRLRQRQGRKLVIRVVSNASASATKLRDEDAEQTEAPASAMQPPLTPLRRRNKIWQWWLLWLSIIFGLGGTALAAFFLLATIPPQVNCKNMSPLAPEMDRLTCAQQAAQSGKLEQLVEAMKFVKSLSPDNPVYPEATRLMEDWSRSLLAIARQKIDQGDLKGAIAIARQIPSSSPLYPEVQAAMKQWQGDWRQGEEITKKFLATLKEQKWFEASLQIQALSRLDNRYWDQKQLDKLIDRMSQEKKAWQQLEEAQTFAEAKTPEGYAPAIALAGKVNPNTYVKSKAKAEINLWSQELLKITAEHFEKEEFDRAITAAQLIPPKTSVYKEAQDWIQLSRSYAVAQENKILSFLEAQAALRQISPKSPLRQQARVTEALWQSNLQDRLQMQFAETIASFDQPLAFEFAISQAQAIAPKRPGRIEAQTQIAHWRKQIQQIQDRIALARSKQLATPGTLESLRAAVEEGSRIKLGQPLRIEAQTYIAQWTKAIQTMEDRPILDLAKGLAQQGNLQAAVAAASKIAPGRALYSEAQASLSDWVTQIQIAEDTPILNEANALAANGRLTAAINKASRIRYGRALYREAQGAIARWASEREAILIERQKAAELQQSIEDSSSESQTNSEPEGNY
;
A
#
# COMPACT_ATOMS: atom_id res chain seq x y z
N MET A 1 14.86 -24.34 31.05
CA MET A 1 15.79 -23.21 31.30
C MET A 1 15.52 -22.14 30.23
N LYS A 2 14.84 -21.06 30.64
CA LYS A 2 14.61 -19.72 30.03
C LYS A 2 14.53 -19.57 28.48
N ARG A 3 13.30 -19.45 27.98
CA ARG A 3 12.95 -18.63 26.79
C ARG A 3 12.82 -17.16 27.24
N GLN A 4 13.52 -16.23 26.60
CA GLN A 4 13.30 -14.80 26.79
C GLN A 4 12.41 -14.25 25.67
N LEU A 5 11.25 -13.77 26.08
CA LEU A 5 10.39 -12.85 25.33
C LEU A 5 10.98 -11.44 25.51
N HIS A 6 11.07 -10.66 24.44
CA HIS A 6 11.27 -9.21 24.51
C HIS A 6 9.97 -8.55 24.04
N GLU A 7 9.18 -8.10 25.01
CA GLU A 7 8.12 -7.11 24.83
C GLU A 7 8.76 -5.74 24.60
N PHE A 8 8.52 -5.14 23.43
CA PHE A 8 8.73 -3.72 23.21
C PHE A 8 7.40 -2.99 23.46
N GLN A 9 7.28 -2.39 24.65
CA GLN A 9 6.20 -1.44 24.95
C GLN A 9 6.59 -0.05 24.44
N VAL A 10 5.96 0.40 23.36
CA VAL A 10 6.01 1.80 22.93
C VAL A 10 4.88 2.55 23.63
N ARG A 11 5.24 3.41 24.60
CA ARG A 11 4.34 4.41 25.20
C ARG A 11 4.17 5.56 24.21
N THR A 12 3.03 5.62 23.52
CA THR A 12 2.59 6.81 22.77
C THR A 12 1.88 7.78 23.71
N ALA A 13 2.38 9.01 23.75
CA ALA A 13 1.83 10.12 24.53
C ALA A 13 0.55 10.66 23.86
N ASN A 14 -0.58 10.48 24.54
CA ASN A 14 -1.83 11.18 24.23
C ASN A 14 -1.72 12.66 24.64
N ARG A 15 -1.83 13.58 23.69
CA ARG A 15 -2.18 15.00 23.94
C ARG A 15 -3.29 15.43 22.99
N LEU A 16 -4.54 15.16 23.41
CA LEU A 16 -5.73 15.80 22.86
C LEU A 16 -5.77 17.25 23.32
N ARG A 17 -5.74 18.19 22.36
CA ARG A 17 -5.82 19.63 22.59
C ARG A 17 -7.26 20.08 22.36
N GLN A 18 -8.00 20.31 23.44
CA GLN A 18 -9.26 21.07 23.43
C GLN A 18 -8.96 22.54 23.11
N ARG A 19 -9.61 23.09 22.08
CA ARG A 19 -9.89 24.52 21.95
C ARG A 19 -11.23 24.71 21.25
N GLN A 20 -12.27 24.97 22.03
CA GLN A 20 -13.52 25.58 21.57
C GLN A 20 -13.49 27.08 21.86
N GLY A 21 -14.14 27.85 20.98
CA GLY A 21 -14.74 29.15 21.32
C GLY A 21 -14.01 30.40 20.80
N ARG A 22 -14.28 30.81 19.56
CA ARG A 22 -14.26 32.23 19.16
C ARG A 22 -15.49 32.55 18.33
N LYS A 23 -16.35 33.40 18.90
CA LYS A 23 -17.54 33.99 18.26
C LYS A 23 -17.11 34.94 17.14
N LEU A 24 -17.66 34.74 15.95
CA LEU A 24 -17.74 35.74 14.89
C LEU A 24 -18.73 36.84 15.29
N VAL A 25 -18.33 38.11 15.16
CA VAL A 25 -19.27 39.22 14.96
C VAL A 25 -18.88 39.90 13.65
N ILE A 26 -19.86 39.94 12.77
CA ILE A 26 -19.81 40.46 11.41
C ILE A 26 -19.95 41.99 11.47
N ARG A 27 -19.05 42.72 10.82
CA ARG A 27 -19.34 44.06 10.30
C ARG A 27 -18.80 44.17 8.88
N VAL A 28 -19.74 44.20 7.94
CA VAL A 28 -19.57 44.49 6.53
C VAL A 28 -19.80 45.98 6.36
N VAL A 29 -18.85 46.72 5.79
CA VAL A 29 -19.14 47.82 4.85
C VAL A 29 -18.02 47.86 3.82
N SER A 30 -18.45 47.85 2.57
CA SER A 30 -17.74 47.78 1.31
C SER A 30 -16.97 49.05 0.93
N ASN A 31 -15.84 48.83 0.26
CA ASN A 31 -15.14 49.80 -0.59
C ASN A 31 -16.01 50.25 -1.78
N ALA A 32 -15.80 51.47 -2.27
CA ALA A 32 -15.18 51.73 -3.58
C ALA A 32 -15.46 53.17 -4.10
N SER A 33 -14.37 53.94 -4.14
CA SER A 33 -13.85 54.77 -5.25
C SER A 33 -14.74 55.33 -6.37
N ALA A 34 -14.43 56.60 -6.66
CA ALA A 34 -14.14 57.20 -7.98
C ALA A 34 -15.19 58.16 -8.60
N SER A 35 -14.89 59.45 -8.45
CA SER A 35 -14.71 60.47 -9.51
C SER A 35 -15.42 60.28 -10.87
N ALA A 36 -16.23 61.26 -11.31
CA ALA A 36 -15.75 62.40 -12.11
C ALA A 36 -16.88 63.12 -12.92
N THR A 37 -16.74 64.44 -13.02
CA THR A 37 -17.00 65.33 -14.19
C THR A 37 -18.42 65.73 -14.66
N LYS A 38 -18.72 67.03 -14.44
CA LYS A 38 -18.80 68.16 -15.40
C LYS A 38 -20.11 68.46 -16.17
N LEU A 39 -20.26 69.78 -16.41
CA LEU A 39 -21.05 70.54 -17.41
C LEU A 39 -22.45 70.96 -16.92
N ARG A 40 -23.07 72.08 -17.31
CA ARG A 40 -22.75 73.44 -17.84
C ARG A 40 -24.16 74.04 -18.12
N ASP A 41 -24.28 75.38 -18.18
CA ASP A 41 -25.40 76.16 -18.79
C ASP A 41 -26.73 76.10 -18.01
N GLU A 42 -27.69 77.03 -18.04
CA GLU A 42 -27.86 78.47 -18.32
C GLU A 42 -29.31 78.78 -17.87
N ASP A 43 -29.66 80.06 -17.72
CA ASP A 43 -31.01 80.63 -17.88
C ASP A 43 -32.11 80.60 -16.79
N ALA A 44 -32.56 81.84 -16.52
CA ALA A 44 -33.94 82.35 -16.57
C ALA A 44 -34.96 82.03 -15.44
N GLU A 45 -35.29 83.14 -14.75
CA GLU A 45 -36.63 83.75 -14.74
C GLU A 45 -37.71 83.25 -13.75
N GLN A 46 -38.24 84.24 -13.01
CA GLN A 46 -39.60 84.45 -12.44
C GLN A 46 -40.43 83.19 -12.11
N THR A 47 -41.07 83.05 -10.96
CA THR A 47 -42.09 83.88 -10.29
C THR A 47 -42.50 83.01 -9.08
N GLU A 48 -42.95 83.46 -7.91
CA GLU A 48 -44.32 83.90 -7.62
C GLU A 48 -44.46 84.00 -6.09
N ALA A 49 -45.45 84.77 -5.64
CA ALA A 49 -45.73 85.20 -4.26
C ALA A 49 -46.58 84.13 -3.50
N PRO A 50 -47.35 84.42 -2.41
CA PRO A 50 -47.41 85.57 -1.50
C PRO A 50 -47.60 85.23 0.02
N ALA A 51 -47.64 86.32 0.81
CA ALA A 51 -48.52 86.59 1.98
C ALA A 51 -48.32 85.83 3.32
N SER A 52 -48.11 86.59 4.40
CA SER A 52 -49.21 87.04 5.28
C SER A 52 -48.71 87.89 6.47
N ALA A 53 -49.48 88.94 6.80
CA ALA A 53 -49.76 89.53 8.13
C ALA A 53 -48.57 90.05 9.00
N MET A 54 -48.60 91.15 9.77
CA MET A 54 -49.58 92.15 10.22
C MET A 54 -48.72 93.24 10.91
N GLN A 55 -49.02 94.54 10.74
CA GLN A 55 -48.43 95.64 11.55
C GLN A 55 -49.36 95.93 12.77
N PRO A 56 -49.23 97.01 13.62
CA PRO A 56 -48.26 98.12 13.76
C PRO A 56 -47.98 98.41 15.29
N PRO A 57 -47.85 99.64 15.88
CA PRO A 57 -47.53 100.99 15.38
C PRO A 57 -46.59 101.88 16.26
N LEU A 58 -46.23 103.06 15.70
CA LEU A 58 -46.03 104.41 16.33
C LEU A 58 -44.74 104.78 17.10
N THR A 59 -44.05 105.81 16.57
CA THR A 59 -43.20 106.82 17.24
C THR A 59 -44.10 107.90 17.93
N PRO A 60 -43.63 109.01 18.55
CA PRO A 60 -42.30 109.54 18.92
C PRO A 60 -42.21 110.07 20.39
N LEU A 61 -41.07 110.62 20.84
CA LEU A 61 -40.94 112.00 21.37
C LEU A 61 -39.60 112.29 22.11
N ARG A 62 -39.07 113.44 21.70
CA ARG A 62 -37.87 114.20 22.08
C ARG A 62 -37.92 114.74 23.53
N ARG A 63 -36.82 114.66 24.28
CA ARG A 63 -36.59 115.57 25.43
C ARG A 63 -35.14 116.05 25.55
N ARG A 64 -35.05 117.37 25.47
CA ARG A 64 -33.91 118.27 25.60
C ARG A 64 -33.58 118.44 27.08
N ASN A 65 -32.32 118.30 27.48
CA ASN A 65 -31.83 118.88 28.73
C ASN A 65 -30.42 119.46 28.57
N LYS A 66 -30.28 120.65 29.15
CA LYS A 66 -29.33 121.71 28.85
C LYS A 66 -28.56 122.00 30.13
N ILE A 67 -27.45 121.29 30.38
CA ILE A 67 -26.51 121.54 31.51
C ILE A 67 -25.03 121.22 31.15
N TRP A 68 -24.71 120.75 29.94
CA TRP A 68 -23.36 120.25 29.61
C TRP A 68 -22.40 121.26 28.96
N GLN A 69 -22.82 122.53 28.77
CA GLN A 69 -22.05 123.52 27.99
C GLN A 69 -20.90 124.21 28.75
N TRP A 70 -20.66 123.89 30.03
CA TRP A 70 -19.57 124.50 30.82
C TRP A 70 -18.36 123.57 31.07
N TRP A 71 -18.53 122.25 30.93
CA TRP A 71 -17.42 121.29 31.00
C TRP A 71 -16.62 121.19 29.68
N LEU A 72 -17.22 121.57 28.56
CA LEU A 72 -16.57 121.55 27.24
C LEU A 72 -15.51 122.65 27.05
N LEU A 73 -15.59 123.76 27.79
CA LEU A 73 -14.66 124.88 27.68
C LEU A 73 -13.31 124.65 28.38
N TRP A 74 -13.29 123.86 29.47
CA TRP A 74 -12.03 123.49 30.15
C TRP A 74 -11.34 122.27 29.50
N LEU A 75 -12.12 121.38 28.86
CA LEU A 75 -11.59 120.21 28.17
C LEU A 75 -10.91 120.58 26.84
N SER A 76 -11.36 121.63 26.13
CA SER A 76 -10.73 122.04 24.86
C SER A 76 -9.35 122.68 25.04
N ILE A 77 -9.06 123.30 26.20
CA ILE A 77 -7.79 124.01 26.46
C ILE A 77 -6.67 123.04 26.86
N ILE A 78 -6.97 121.98 27.61
CA ILE A 78 -5.98 120.94 27.98
C ILE A 78 -5.72 119.99 26.79
N PHE A 79 -6.73 119.69 25.98
CA PHE A 79 -6.59 118.83 24.79
C PHE A 79 -5.84 119.52 23.63
N GLY A 80 -5.89 120.85 23.54
CA GLY A 80 -5.21 121.62 22.50
C GLY A 80 -3.69 121.73 22.64
N LEU A 81 -3.14 121.58 23.85
CA LEU A 81 -1.70 121.69 24.11
C LEU A 81 -1.03 120.36 24.51
N GLY A 82 -1.76 119.40 25.10
CA GLY A 82 -1.26 118.03 25.34
C GLY A 82 -1.37 117.09 24.13
N GLY A 83 -2.26 117.42 23.18
CA GLY A 83 -2.54 116.59 22.01
C GLY A 83 -1.37 116.49 21.02
N THR A 84 -0.51 117.50 20.91
CA THR A 84 0.60 117.49 19.94
C THR A 84 1.78 116.61 20.40
N ALA A 85 2.09 116.58 21.70
CA ALA A 85 3.13 115.71 22.25
C ALA A 85 2.70 114.23 22.28
N LEU A 86 1.44 113.94 22.62
CA LEU A 86 0.88 112.59 22.54
C LEU A 86 0.67 112.14 21.09
N ALA A 87 0.26 113.01 20.16
CA ALA A 87 0.14 112.67 18.74
C ALA A 87 1.51 112.44 18.08
N ALA A 88 2.54 113.21 18.46
CA ALA A 88 3.91 112.97 17.99
C ALA A 88 4.49 111.65 18.56
N PHE A 89 4.23 111.34 19.84
CA PHE A 89 4.60 110.06 20.44
C PHE A 89 3.80 108.89 19.85
N PHE A 90 2.51 109.08 19.53
CA PHE A 90 1.69 108.08 18.82
C PHE A 90 2.22 107.87 17.40
N LEU A 91 2.57 108.91 16.65
CA LEU A 91 3.12 108.80 15.28
C LEU A 91 4.51 108.15 15.22
N LEU A 92 5.34 108.32 16.25
CA LEU A 92 6.64 107.63 16.38
C LEU A 92 6.51 106.21 16.98
N ALA A 93 5.45 105.92 17.73
CA ALA A 93 5.13 104.59 18.26
C ALA A 93 4.14 103.78 17.39
N THR A 94 3.63 104.36 16.29
CA THR A 94 2.77 103.65 15.33
C THR A 94 3.67 102.79 14.47
N ILE A 95 3.65 101.48 14.72
CA ILE A 95 4.20 100.49 13.80
C ILE A 95 3.61 100.79 12.41
N PRO A 96 4.44 100.96 11.35
CA PRO A 96 3.92 101.24 10.01
C PRO A 96 2.83 100.23 9.63
N PRO A 97 1.77 100.64 8.91
CA PRO A 97 0.65 99.76 8.59
C PRO A 97 1.17 98.52 7.85
N GLN A 98 0.81 97.33 8.35
CA GLN A 98 1.14 96.06 7.72
C GLN A 98 0.59 96.05 6.28
N VAL A 99 1.41 95.68 5.30
CA VAL A 99 1.02 95.62 3.89
C VAL A 99 -0.14 94.64 3.71
N ASN A 100 -1.29 95.09 3.18
CA ASN A 100 -2.45 94.23 2.94
C ASN A 100 -2.31 93.46 1.63
N CYS A 101 -1.67 92.29 1.71
CA CYS A 101 -1.36 91.45 0.56
C CYS A 101 -2.57 90.83 -0.16
N LYS A 102 -3.80 91.00 0.35
CA LYS A 102 -5.02 90.49 -0.31
C LYS A 102 -5.51 91.38 -1.46
N ASN A 103 -5.31 92.70 -1.37
CA ASN A 103 -5.87 93.68 -2.31
C ASN A 103 -4.80 94.66 -2.84
N MET A 104 -3.61 94.16 -3.18
CA MET A 104 -2.48 94.99 -3.59
C MET A 104 -2.63 95.48 -5.05
N SER A 105 -2.39 96.77 -5.28
CA SER A 105 -2.39 97.38 -6.62
C SER A 105 -1.16 96.93 -7.43
N PRO A 106 -1.28 96.73 -8.76
CA PRO A 106 -0.13 96.46 -9.64
C PRO A 106 0.96 97.55 -9.62
N LEU A 107 0.59 98.77 -9.19
CA LEU A 107 1.45 99.94 -9.07
C LEU A 107 2.04 100.13 -7.66
N ALA A 108 1.88 99.15 -6.76
CA ALA A 108 2.46 99.23 -5.42
C ALA A 108 4.00 99.28 -5.45
N PRO A 109 4.65 99.96 -4.48
CA PRO A 109 6.10 99.98 -4.35
C PRO A 109 6.70 98.57 -4.36
N GLU A 110 7.85 98.38 -5.02
CA GLU A 110 8.44 97.04 -5.17
C GLU A 110 8.82 96.40 -3.82
N MET A 111 9.05 97.21 -2.77
CA MET A 111 9.25 96.74 -1.39
C MET A 111 7.99 96.08 -0.80
N ASP A 112 6.81 96.65 -1.04
CA ASP A 112 5.52 96.10 -0.58
C ASP A 112 5.18 94.81 -1.34
N ARG A 113 5.51 94.78 -2.64
CA ARG A 113 5.37 93.57 -3.47
C ARG A 113 6.31 92.46 -3.02
N LEU A 114 7.55 92.80 -2.64
CA LEU A 114 8.54 91.86 -2.13
C LEU A 114 8.12 91.27 -0.76
N THR A 115 7.60 92.10 0.14
CA THR A 115 7.09 91.64 1.44
C THR A 115 5.86 90.74 1.30
N CYS A 116 4.96 91.03 0.35
CA CYS A 116 3.86 90.12 0.03
C CYS A 116 4.29 88.81 -0.63
N ALA A 117 5.27 88.86 -1.54
CA ALA A 117 5.89 87.66 -2.11
C ALA A 117 6.55 86.80 -1.02
N GLN A 118 7.23 87.43 -0.06
CA GLN A 118 7.81 86.76 1.09
C GLN A 118 6.75 86.13 2.00
N GLN A 119 5.65 86.83 2.28
CA GLN A 119 4.56 86.29 3.08
C GLN A 119 3.88 85.10 2.40
N ALA A 120 3.72 85.12 1.07
CA ALA A 120 3.22 83.97 0.32
C ALA A 120 4.21 82.80 0.36
N ALA A 121 5.51 83.06 0.15
CA ALA A 121 6.56 82.05 0.17
C ALA A 121 6.73 81.36 1.54
N GLN A 122 6.37 82.02 2.65
CA GLN A 122 6.39 81.43 4.01
C GLN A 122 5.51 80.19 4.15
N SER A 123 4.53 79.97 3.26
CA SER A 123 3.74 78.74 3.28
C SER A 123 4.53 77.48 2.91
N GLY A 124 5.71 77.65 2.28
CA GLY A 124 6.52 76.56 1.74
C GLY A 124 5.88 75.81 0.57
N LYS A 125 4.73 76.28 0.04
CA LYS A 125 4.05 75.63 -1.09
C LYS A 125 4.80 75.87 -2.39
N LEU A 126 4.91 74.81 -3.20
CA LEU A 126 5.60 74.81 -4.49
C LEU A 126 5.18 75.99 -5.37
N GLU A 127 3.87 76.19 -5.54
CA GLU A 127 3.31 77.23 -6.40
C GLU A 127 3.62 78.65 -5.88
N GLN A 128 3.58 78.84 -4.56
CA GLN A 128 3.80 80.15 -3.93
C GLN A 128 5.28 80.55 -3.95
N LEU A 129 6.19 79.58 -3.77
CA LEU A 129 7.63 79.80 -3.93
C LEU A 129 7.99 80.18 -5.38
N VAL A 130 7.44 79.46 -6.35
CA VAL A 130 7.69 79.71 -7.78
C VAL A 130 7.19 81.09 -8.19
N GLU A 131 6.00 81.47 -7.74
CA GLU A 131 5.44 82.80 -8.05
C GLU A 131 6.26 83.94 -7.41
N ALA A 132 6.70 83.77 -6.17
CA ALA A 132 7.57 84.73 -5.49
C ALA A 132 8.93 84.90 -6.22
N MET A 133 9.53 83.81 -6.70
CA MET A 133 10.77 83.86 -7.49
C MET A 133 10.57 84.51 -8.87
N LYS A 134 9.44 84.31 -9.53
CA LYS A 134 9.13 85.01 -10.79
C LYS A 134 9.10 86.53 -10.59
N PHE A 135 8.53 87.00 -9.47
CA PHE A 135 8.54 88.41 -9.13
C PHE A 135 9.98 88.93 -9.00
N VAL A 136 10.83 88.27 -8.20
CA VAL A 136 12.24 88.69 -8.02
C VAL A 136 13.02 88.69 -9.34
N LYS A 137 12.77 87.73 -10.24
CA LYS A 137 13.39 87.69 -11.58
C LYS A 137 13.03 88.93 -12.44
N SER A 138 11.88 89.56 -12.19
CA SER A 138 11.43 90.72 -12.94
C SER A 138 11.97 92.07 -12.43
N LEU A 139 12.67 92.10 -11.28
CA LEU A 139 13.26 93.33 -10.73
C LEU A 139 14.55 93.72 -11.46
N SER A 140 14.76 95.03 -11.64
CA SER A 140 16.02 95.58 -12.16
C SER A 140 17.13 95.52 -11.09
N PRO A 141 18.39 95.22 -11.46
CA PRO A 141 19.54 95.29 -10.55
C PRO A 141 19.76 96.64 -9.88
N ASP A 142 19.29 97.74 -10.49
CA ASP A 142 19.41 99.10 -9.95
C ASP A 142 18.37 99.42 -8.86
N ASN A 143 17.46 98.48 -8.55
CA ASN A 143 16.42 98.71 -7.55
C ASN A 143 16.98 98.67 -6.11
N PRO A 144 16.61 99.62 -5.22
CA PRO A 144 17.02 99.63 -3.81
C PRO A 144 16.74 98.34 -3.02
N VAL A 145 15.71 97.57 -3.37
CA VAL A 145 15.34 96.32 -2.69
C VAL A 145 16.00 95.09 -3.29
N TYR A 146 16.76 95.24 -4.38
CA TYR A 146 17.38 94.14 -5.12
C TYR A 146 18.32 93.25 -4.26
N PRO A 147 19.15 93.79 -3.32
CA PRO A 147 19.97 92.95 -2.45
C PRO A 147 19.15 92.01 -1.56
N GLU A 148 18.07 92.53 -0.96
CA GLU A 148 17.17 91.72 -0.11
C GLU A 148 16.35 90.73 -0.95
N ALA A 149 15.89 91.15 -2.14
CA ALA A 149 15.19 90.28 -3.08
C ALA A 149 16.08 89.11 -3.53
N THR A 150 17.37 89.36 -3.77
CA THR A 150 18.36 88.32 -4.13
C THR A 150 18.59 87.34 -2.99
N ARG A 151 18.67 87.82 -1.75
CA ARG A 151 18.75 86.97 -0.55
C ARG A 151 17.52 86.06 -0.41
N LEU A 152 16.33 86.63 -0.60
CA LEU A 152 15.06 85.89 -0.57
C LEU A 152 14.94 84.88 -1.72
N MET A 153 15.42 85.22 -2.93
CA MET A 153 15.51 84.29 -4.05
C MET A 153 16.37 83.07 -3.69
N GLU A 154 17.49 83.28 -2.99
CA GLU A 154 18.33 82.20 -2.51
C GLU A 154 17.57 81.28 -1.53
N ASP A 155 16.93 81.84 -0.50
CA ASP A 155 16.17 81.09 0.51
C ASP A 155 15.01 80.26 -0.11
N TRP A 156 14.26 80.87 -1.04
CA TRP A 156 13.18 80.17 -1.74
C TRP A 156 13.70 79.11 -2.70
N SER A 157 14.85 79.35 -3.34
CA SER A 157 15.54 78.34 -4.16
C SER A 157 16.00 77.14 -3.32
N ARG A 158 16.53 77.35 -2.11
CA ARG A 158 16.84 76.26 -1.16
C ARG A 158 15.59 75.45 -0.82
N SER A 159 14.48 76.14 -0.54
CA SER A 159 13.21 75.51 -0.20
C SER A 159 12.66 74.67 -1.37
N LEU A 160 12.71 75.20 -2.59
CA LEU A 160 12.29 74.47 -3.79
C LEU A 160 13.18 73.25 -4.07
N LEU A 161 14.50 73.41 -3.89
CA LEU A 161 15.46 72.32 -4.02
C LEU A 161 15.23 71.23 -2.97
N ALA A 162 14.85 71.59 -1.74
CA ALA A 162 14.48 70.63 -0.70
C ALA A 162 13.23 69.82 -1.07
N ILE A 163 12.20 70.45 -1.67
CA ILE A 163 11.01 69.74 -2.18
C ILE A 163 11.42 68.79 -3.32
N ALA A 164 12.31 69.22 -4.23
CA ALA A 164 12.84 68.36 -5.28
C ALA A 164 13.61 67.16 -4.72
N ARG A 165 14.44 67.36 -3.68
CA ARG A 165 15.12 66.27 -2.96
C ARG A 165 14.13 65.29 -2.30
N GLN A 166 13.04 65.79 -1.72
CA GLN A 166 12.01 64.90 -1.19
C GLN A 166 11.37 64.01 -2.27
N LYS A 167 11.21 64.52 -3.51
CA LYS A 167 10.72 63.73 -4.64
C LYS A 167 11.70 62.65 -5.06
N ILE A 168 13.01 62.94 -5.10
CA ILE A 168 14.02 61.93 -5.43
C ILE A 168 14.05 60.80 -4.39
N ASP A 169 13.94 61.13 -3.09
CA ASP A 169 13.87 60.16 -1.98
C ASP A 169 12.60 59.27 -2.01
N GLN A 170 11.55 59.76 -2.68
CA GLN A 170 10.32 59.02 -2.94
C GLN A 170 10.42 58.11 -4.18
N GLY A 171 11.51 58.22 -4.94
CA GLY A 171 11.71 57.50 -6.20
C GLY A 171 11.11 58.19 -7.42
N ASP A 172 10.83 59.50 -7.34
CA ASP A 172 10.26 60.30 -8.43
C ASP A 172 11.32 61.24 -9.03
N LEU A 173 12.23 60.69 -9.85
CA LEU A 173 13.22 61.48 -10.59
C LEU A 173 12.56 62.52 -11.50
N LYS A 174 11.48 62.15 -12.20
CA LYS A 174 10.83 63.05 -13.15
C LYS A 174 10.24 64.27 -12.43
N GLY A 175 9.56 64.06 -11.32
CA GLY A 175 9.04 65.12 -10.46
C GLY A 175 10.15 65.98 -9.83
N ALA A 176 11.22 65.36 -9.33
CA ALA A 176 12.37 66.09 -8.77
C ALA A 176 13.00 67.04 -9.79
N ILE A 177 13.28 66.56 -11.01
CA ILE A 177 13.86 67.37 -12.10
C ILE A 177 12.88 68.45 -12.55
N ALA A 178 11.57 68.16 -12.62
CA ALA A 178 10.57 69.15 -13.02
C ALA A 178 10.45 70.31 -12.01
N ILE A 179 10.61 70.03 -10.72
CA ILE A 179 10.61 71.06 -9.67
C ILE A 179 11.92 71.86 -9.72
N ALA A 180 13.07 71.19 -9.78
CA ALA A 180 14.37 71.85 -9.82
C ALA A 180 14.55 72.79 -11.03
N ARG A 181 13.96 72.46 -12.18
CA ARG A 181 13.95 73.33 -13.38
C ARG A 181 13.16 74.63 -13.22
N GLN A 182 12.31 74.76 -12.21
CA GLN A 182 11.56 75.99 -11.95
C GLN A 182 12.40 77.05 -11.22
N ILE A 183 13.59 76.67 -10.70
CA ILE A 183 14.54 77.62 -10.11
C ILE A 183 15.19 78.43 -11.24
N PRO A 184 15.08 79.77 -11.23
CA PRO A 184 15.59 80.60 -12.31
C PRO A 184 17.12 80.68 -12.32
N SER A 185 17.69 80.92 -13.50
CA SER A 185 19.15 81.10 -13.68
C SER A 185 19.72 82.34 -12.98
N SER A 186 18.87 83.28 -12.58
CA SER A 186 19.23 84.45 -11.77
C SER A 186 19.39 84.13 -10.28
N SER A 187 19.03 82.92 -9.83
CA SER A 187 19.21 82.51 -8.44
C SER A 187 20.70 82.28 -8.12
N PRO A 188 21.21 82.76 -6.97
CA PRO A 188 22.56 82.44 -6.51
C PRO A 188 22.85 80.94 -6.39
N LEU A 189 21.81 80.12 -6.20
CA LEU A 189 21.92 78.65 -6.08
C LEU A 189 21.82 77.90 -7.40
N TYR A 190 21.63 78.59 -8.52
CA TYR A 190 21.48 77.92 -9.81
C TYR A 190 22.62 76.94 -10.16
N PRO A 191 23.90 77.23 -9.87
CA PRO A 191 24.98 76.27 -10.08
C PRO A 191 24.81 74.97 -9.25
N GLU A 192 24.39 75.08 -7.98
CA GLU A 192 24.11 73.91 -7.12
C GLU A 192 22.94 73.10 -7.67
N VAL A 193 21.88 73.77 -8.15
CA VAL A 193 20.70 73.13 -8.72
C VAL A 193 21.06 72.34 -9.98
N GLN A 194 21.86 72.91 -10.88
CA GLN A 194 22.34 72.22 -12.08
C GLN A 194 23.21 71.00 -11.74
N ALA A 195 24.11 71.15 -10.77
CA ALA A 195 24.93 70.04 -10.28
C ALA A 195 24.06 68.92 -9.70
N ALA A 196 23.09 69.26 -8.85
CA ALA A 196 22.17 68.31 -8.23
C ALA A 196 21.35 67.54 -9.27
N MET A 197 20.77 68.23 -10.27
CA MET A 197 20.02 67.56 -11.34
C MET A 197 20.88 66.58 -12.15
N LYS A 198 22.13 66.97 -12.48
CA LYS A 198 23.07 66.12 -13.20
C LYS A 198 23.46 64.89 -12.37
N GLN A 199 23.72 65.08 -11.08
CA GLN A 199 24.00 64.00 -10.14
C GLN A 199 22.83 63.03 -10.04
N TRP A 200 21.61 63.52 -9.78
CA TRP A 200 20.42 62.66 -9.67
C TRP A 200 20.18 61.81 -10.92
N GLN A 201 20.35 62.40 -12.11
CA GLN A 201 20.23 61.65 -13.37
C GLN A 201 21.33 60.59 -13.56
N GLY A 202 22.54 60.88 -13.09
CA GLY A 202 23.67 59.95 -13.09
C GLY A 202 23.43 58.77 -12.16
N ASP A 203 23.13 59.07 -10.89
CA ASP A 203 22.86 58.08 -9.85
C ASP A 203 21.67 57.20 -10.22
N TRP A 204 20.63 57.77 -10.83
CA TRP A 204 19.47 57.00 -11.28
C TRP A 204 19.82 55.99 -12.37
N ARG A 205 20.58 56.40 -13.38
CA ARG A 205 21.03 55.51 -14.46
C ARG A 205 21.93 54.40 -13.92
N GLN A 206 22.81 54.74 -12.96
CA GLN A 206 23.66 53.75 -12.30
C GLN A 206 22.84 52.77 -11.46
N GLY A 207 21.89 53.25 -10.65
CA GLY A 207 21.01 52.41 -9.83
C GLY A 207 20.15 51.45 -10.66
N GLU A 208 19.61 51.90 -11.79
CA GLU A 208 18.88 51.06 -12.73
C GLU A 208 19.77 49.95 -13.33
N GLU A 209 20.99 50.29 -13.76
CA GLU A 209 21.92 49.32 -14.33
C GLU A 209 22.42 48.31 -13.28
N ILE A 210 22.71 48.76 -12.05
CA ILE A 210 23.07 47.89 -10.93
C ILE A 210 21.91 46.92 -10.62
N THR A 211 20.68 47.43 -10.54
CA THR A 211 19.49 46.61 -10.28
C THR A 211 19.27 45.58 -11.39
N LYS A 212 19.44 45.97 -12.65
CA LYS A 212 19.34 45.08 -13.80
C LYS A 212 20.38 43.96 -13.74
N LYS A 213 21.64 44.29 -13.45
CA LYS A 213 22.72 43.32 -13.26
C LYS A 213 22.45 42.38 -12.10
N PHE A 214 21.97 42.91 -10.97
CA PHE A 214 21.57 42.12 -9.81
C PHE A 214 20.48 41.09 -10.17
N LEU A 215 19.43 41.49 -10.88
CA LEU A 215 18.36 40.57 -11.27
C LEU A 215 18.85 39.49 -12.24
N ALA A 216 19.78 39.83 -13.14
CA ALA A 216 20.40 38.86 -14.04
C ALA A 216 21.26 37.83 -13.29
N THR A 217 22.16 38.28 -12.40
CA THR A 217 23.01 37.39 -11.60
C THR A 217 22.18 36.55 -10.62
N LEU A 218 21.10 37.11 -10.07
CA LEU A 218 20.16 36.38 -9.22
C LEU A 218 19.47 35.23 -9.96
N LYS A 219 19.07 35.45 -11.21
CA LYS A 219 18.46 34.40 -12.06
C LYS A 219 19.45 33.29 -12.37
N GLU A 220 20.73 33.62 -12.55
CA GLU A 220 21.83 32.68 -12.75
C GLU A 220 22.35 32.06 -11.43
N GLN A 221 21.79 32.44 -10.28
CA GLN A 221 22.16 31.96 -8.94
C GLN A 221 23.60 32.30 -8.54
N LYS A 222 24.17 33.35 -9.11
CA LYS A 222 25.52 33.84 -8.80
C LYS A 222 25.48 34.76 -7.58
N TRP A 223 25.37 34.14 -6.40
CA TRP A 223 25.16 34.86 -5.12
C TRP A 223 26.24 35.89 -4.80
N PHE A 224 27.51 35.54 -5.04
CA PHE A 224 28.62 36.45 -4.79
C PHE A 224 28.54 37.68 -5.70
N GLU A 225 28.34 37.50 -7.00
CA GLU A 225 28.20 38.61 -7.95
C GLU A 225 26.98 39.49 -7.66
N ALA A 226 25.86 38.89 -7.25
CA ALA A 226 24.68 39.63 -6.81
C ALA A 226 24.96 40.47 -5.55
N SER A 227 25.74 39.93 -4.60
CA SER A 227 26.13 40.68 -3.40
C SER A 227 27.03 41.88 -3.71
N LEU A 228 27.88 41.78 -4.74
CA LEU A 228 28.67 42.91 -5.22
C LEU A 228 27.78 44.03 -5.78
N GLN A 229 26.66 43.68 -6.44
CA GLN A 229 25.70 44.69 -6.92
C GLN A 229 24.95 45.37 -5.75
N ILE A 230 24.61 44.65 -4.69
CA ILE A 230 24.04 45.23 -3.46
C ILE A 230 25.03 46.25 -2.86
N GLN A 231 26.31 45.88 -2.75
CA GLN A 231 27.35 46.77 -2.26
C GLN A 231 27.57 47.98 -3.17
N ALA A 232 27.47 47.81 -4.50
CA ALA A 232 27.55 48.92 -5.43
C ALA A 232 26.36 49.89 -5.27
N LEU A 233 25.16 49.35 -5.06
CA LEU A 233 23.94 50.14 -4.86
C LEU A 233 24.00 50.97 -3.58
N SER A 234 24.55 50.42 -2.50
CA SER A 234 24.68 51.11 -1.21
C SER A 234 25.66 52.30 -1.22
N ARG A 235 26.42 52.49 -2.32
CA ARG A 235 27.34 53.62 -2.50
C ARG A 235 26.69 54.79 -3.25
N LEU A 236 25.48 54.62 -3.80
CA LEU A 236 24.75 55.72 -4.43
C LEU A 236 24.20 56.64 -3.35
N ASP A 237 24.54 57.92 -3.44
CA ASP A 237 24.20 58.95 -2.44
C ASP A 237 22.75 59.44 -2.60
N ASN A 238 21.79 58.55 -2.32
CA ASN A 238 20.37 58.82 -2.42
C ASN A 238 19.52 57.82 -1.62
N ARG A 239 18.64 58.34 -0.75
CA ARG A 239 17.76 57.59 0.16
C ARG A 239 16.89 56.52 -0.51
N TYR A 240 16.50 56.74 -1.76
CA TYR A 240 15.69 55.77 -2.50
C TYR A 240 16.49 54.51 -2.86
N TRP A 241 17.75 54.68 -3.27
CA TRP A 241 18.60 53.57 -3.73
C TRP A 241 19.27 52.82 -2.58
N ASP A 242 19.87 53.55 -1.64
CA ASP A 242 20.65 53.00 -0.52
C ASP A 242 19.81 52.38 0.61
N GLN A 243 18.53 52.77 0.73
CA GLN A 243 17.60 52.22 1.72
C GLN A 243 16.50 51.41 1.03
N LYS A 244 15.54 52.09 0.39
CA LYS A 244 14.30 51.44 -0.08
C LYS A 244 14.53 50.34 -1.12
N GLN A 245 15.38 50.60 -2.12
CA GLN A 245 15.67 49.58 -3.13
C GLN A 245 16.67 48.56 -2.61
N LEU A 246 17.67 48.97 -1.84
CA LEU A 246 18.60 48.05 -1.18
C LEU A 246 17.87 46.97 -0.37
N ASP A 247 16.95 47.37 0.50
CA ASP A 247 16.14 46.46 1.33
C ASP A 247 15.35 45.47 0.46
N LYS A 248 14.72 45.95 -0.61
CA LYS A 248 13.98 45.10 -1.56
C LYS A 248 14.89 44.09 -2.25
N LEU A 249 16.10 44.47 -2.66
CA LEU A 249 17.03 43.56 -3.31
C LEU A 249 17.56 42.53 -2.32
N ILE A 250 17.86 42.92 -1.08
CA ILE A 250 18.27 42.01 -0.01
C ILE A 250 17.16 40.99 0.27
N ASP A 251 15.92 41.45 0.46
CA ASP A 251 14.77 40.59 0.70
C ASP A 251 14.55 39.61 -0.47
N ARG A 252 14.67 40.10 -1.70
CA ARG A 252 14.52 39.28 -2.89
C ARG A 252 15.62 38.22 -2.98
N MET A 253 16.87 38.57 -2.69
CA MET A 253 17.98 37.63 -2.63
C MET A 253 17.77 36.56 -1.56
N SER A 254 17.33 36.97 -0.37
CA SER A 254 17.05 36.08 0.75
C SER A 254 15.95 35.07 0.41
N GLN A 255 14.85 35.53 -0.21
CA GLN A 255 13.77 34.66 -0.68
C GLN A 255 14.25 33.66 -1.74
N GLU A 256 15.09 34.10 -2.69
CA GLU A 256 15.63 33.23 -3.73
C GLU A 256 16.58 32.17 -3.13
N LYS A 257 17.48 32.56 -2.22
CA LYS A 257 18.36 31.61 -1.51
C LYS A 257 17.57 30.58 -0.72
N LYS A 258 16.55 31.00 0.02
CA LYS A 258 15.67 30.09 0.78
C LYS A 258 14.93 29.13 -0.15
N ALA A 259 14.42 29.62 -1.27
CA ALA A 259 13.77 28.78 -2.27
C ALA A 259 14.74 27.75 -2.88
N TRP A 260 15.99 28.14 -3.12
CA TRP A 260 17.03 27.25 -3.59
C TRP A 260 17.38 26.17 -2.57
N GLN A 261 17.62 26.55 -1.31
CA GLN A 261 17.90 25.62 -0.22
C GLN A 261 16.76 24.60 -0.04
N GLN A 262 15.50 25.04 -0.15
CA GLN A 262 14.35 24.13 -0.11
C GLN A 262 14.33 23.14 -1.29
N LEU A 263 14.74 23.57 -2.48
CA LEU A 263 14.83 22.68 -3.64
C LEU A 263 16.00 21.70 -3.48
N GLU A 264 17.14 22.15 -2.98
CA GLU A 264 18.30 21.30 -2.69
C GLU A 264 17.98 20.24 -1.63
N GLU A 265 17.30 20.62 -0.55
CA GLU A 265 16.79 19.68 0.44
C GLU A 265 15.76 18.71 -0.16
N ALA A 266 14.94 19.14 -1.13
CA ALA A 266 14.06 18.23 -1.85
C ALA A 266 14.87 17.23 -2.71
N GLN A 267 15.96 17.68 -3.33
CA GLN A 267 16.83 16.83 -4.14
C GLN A 267 17.50 15.74 -3.31
N THR A 268 17.95 16.04 -2.09
CA THR A 268 18.58 15.03 -1.22
C THR A 268 17.61 13.91 -0.86
N PHE A 269 16.32 14.20 -0.63
CA PHE A 269 15.31 13.14 -0.47
C PHE A 269 15.17 12.27 -1.73
N ALA A 270 15.27 12.87 -2.93
CA ALA A 270 15.15 12.16 -4.19
C ALA A 270 16.36 11.28 -4.54
N GLU A 271 17.52 11.45 -3.88
CA GLU A 271 18.73 10.64 -4.10
C GLU A 271 18.51 9.15 -3.78
N ALA A 272 17.60 8.84 -2.85
CA ALA A 272 17.24 7.47 -2.51
C ALA A 272 16.62 6.71 -3.68
N LYS A 273 16.00 7.43 -4.64
CA LYS A 273 15.32 6.86 -5.81
C LYS A 273 14.22 5.84 -5.48
N THR A 274 13.56 6.02 -4.33
CA THR A 274 12.43 5.18 -3.89
C THR A 274 11.16 6.01 -3.75
N PRO A 275 9.98 5.39 -3.65
CA PRO A 275 8.74 6.13 -3.37
C PRO A 275 8.81 6.97 -2.10
N GLU A 276 9.47 6.46 -1.06
CA GLU A 276 9.68 7.14 0.22
C GLU A 276 10.63 8.33 0.12
N GLY A 277 11.51 8.36 -0.89
CA GLY A 277 12.36 9.51 -1.21
C GLY A 277 11.65 10.54 -2.10
N TYR A 278 10.99 10.09 -3.16
CA TYR A 278 10.33 10.98 -4.11
C TYR A 278 9.11 11.71 -3.53
N ALA A 279 8.31 11.06 -2.68
CA ALA A 279 7.13 11.71 -2.08
C ALA A 279 7.46 12.96 -1.25
N PRO A 280 8.38 12.91 -0.25
CA PRO A 280 8.77 14.10 0.48
C PRO A 280 9.51 15.12 -0.40
N ALA A 281 10.34 14.68 -1.36
CA ALA A 281 10.97 15.56 -2.33
C ALA A 281 9.94 16.41 -3.10
N ILE A 282 8.93 15.75 -3.68
CA ILE A 282 7.84 16.41 -4.41
C ILE A 282 7.06 17.36 -3.48
N ALA A 283 6.75 16.94 -2.27
CA ALA A 283 6.02 17.76 -1.31
C ALA A 283 6.79 19.03 -0.92
N LEU A 284 8.11 18.93 -0.74
CA LEU A 284 8.97 20.06 -0.38
C LEU A 284 9.19 21.00 -1.57
N ALA A 285 9.52 20.47 -2.75
CA ALA A 285 9.64 21.26 -3.99
C ALA A 285 8.30 21.95 -4.36
N GLY A 286 7.17 21.33 -4.03
CA GLY A 286 5.83 21.90 -4.21
C GLY A 286 5.63 23.20 -3.42
N LYS A 287 6.27 23.31 -2.25
CA LYS A 287 6.20 24.47 -1.33
C LYS A 287 7.15 25.61 -1.70
N VAL A 288 8.04 25.43 -2.69
CA VAL A 288 8.90 26.50 -3.20
C VAL A 288 8.04 27.71 -3.58
N ASN A 289 8.46 28.89 -3.11
CA ASN A 289 7.75 30.16 -3.29
C ASN A 289 7.44 30.41 -4.78
N PRO A 290 6.18 30.69 -5.18
CA PRO A 290 5.83 30.90 -6.57
C PRO A 290 6.46 32.15 -7.21
N ASN A 291 6.90 33.11 -6.40
CA ASN A 291 7.45 34.37 -6.89
C ASN A 291 8.96 34.29 -7.21
N THR A 292 9.64 33.18 -6.96
CA THR A 292 11.09 33.02 -7.20
C THR A 292 11.40 32.42 -8.58
N TYR A 293 12.62 32.61 -9.07
CA TYR A 293 13.05 31.97 -10.32
C TYR A 293 13.21 30.45 -10.16
N VAL A 294 13.56 29.98 -8.95
CA VAL A 294 13.65 28.54 -8.61
C VAL A 294 12.35 27.77 -8.88
N LYS A 295 11.17 28.42 -8.87
CA LYS A 295 9.89 27.72 -9.02
C LYS A 295 9.76 26.93 -10.31
N SER A 296 10.28 27.45 -11.42
CA SER A 296 10.24 26.76 -12.71
C SER A 296 11.07 25.47 -12.69
N LYS A 297 12.25 25.52 -12.08
CA LYS A 297 13.12 24.35 -11.86
C LYS A 297 12.47 23.32 -10.94
N ALA A 298 11.90 23.76 -9.82
CA ALA A 298 11.15 22.89 -8.92
C ALA A 298 9.99 22.17 -9.62
N LYS A 299 9.26 22.86 -10.51
CA LYS A 299 8.18 22.24 -11.30
C LYS A 299 8.71 21.18 -12.28
N ALA A 300 9.85 21.43 -12.92
CA ALA A 300 10.49 20.45 -13.81
C ALA A 300 10.92 19.19 -13.05
N GLU A 301 11.53 19.35 -11.88
CA GLU A 301 11.96 18.23 -11.02
C GLU A 301 10.78 17.45 -10.44
N ILE A 302 9.71 18.11 -10.00
CA ILE A 302 8.48 17.44 -9.58
C ILE A 302 7.94 16.53 -10.70
N ASN A 303 7.93 17.01 -11.95
CA ASN A 303 7.49 16.20 -13.08
C ASN A 303 8.42 15.01 -13.31
N LEU A 304 9.73 15.19 -13.19
CA LEU A 304 10.72 14.12 -13.34
C LEU A 304 10.55 13.05 -12.25
N TRP A 305 10.49 13.44 -10.97
CA TRP A 305 10.27 12.49 -9.88
C TRP A 305 8.91 11.78 -9.97
N SER A 306 7.90 12.47 -10.47
CA SER A 306 6.59 11.85 -10.74
C SER A 306 6.65 10.81 -11.86
N GLN A 307 7.49 11.02 -12.88
CA GLN A 307 7.73 10.03 -13.93
C GLN A 307 8.48 8.81 -13.37
N GLU A 308 9.46 9.00 -12.49
CA GLU A 308 10.15 7.89 -11.81
C GLU A 308 9.21 7.08 -10.90
N LEU A 309 8.33 7.75 -10.14
CA LEU A 309 7.27 7.08 -9.38
C LEU A 309 6.34 6.24 -10.26
N LEU A 310 6.04 6.72 -11.48
CA LEU A 310 5.21 5.98 -12.43
C LEU A 310 5.94 4.73 -12.96
N LYS A 311 7.26 4.80 -13.18
CA LYS A 311 8.07 3.62 -13.52
C LYS A 311 8.06 2.60 -12.39
N ILE A 312 8.28 3.04 -11.15
CA ILE A 312 8.21 2.18 -9.97
C ILE A 312 6.81 1.53 -9.83
N THR A 313 5.75 2.28 -10.15
CA THR A 313 4.39 1.74 -10.22
C THR A 313 4.29 0.58 -11.21
N ALA A 314 4.81 0.76 -12.42
CA ALA A 314 4.83 -0.29 -13.44
C ALA A 314 5.66 -1.51 -13.01
N GLU A 315 6.83 -1.30 -12.40
CA GLU A 315 7.69 -2.38 -11.88
C GLU A 315 6.99 -3.19 -10.77
N HIS A 316 6.30 -2.54 -9.84
CA HIS A 316 5.52 -3.25 -8.82
C HIS A 316 4.35 -4.02 -9.44
N PHE A 317 3.71 -3.47 -10.47
CA PHE A 317 2.65 -4.15 -11.19
C PHE A 317 3.17 -5.43 -11.88
N GLU A 318 4.32 -5.36 -12.57
CA GLU A 318 4.94 -6.51 -13.23
C GLU A 318 5.34 -7.62 -12.23
N LYS A 319 5.68 -7.24 -10.99
CA LYS A 319 5.98 -8.18 -9.89
C LYS A 319 4.72 -8.70 -9.18
N GLU A 320 3.53 -8.39 -9.68
CA GLU A 320 2.22 -8.73 -9.07
C GLU A 320 2.02 -8.10 -7.66
N GLU A 321 2.80 -7.07 -7.32
CA GLU A 321 2.71 -6.32 -6.05
C GLU A 321 1.69 -5.17 -6.20
N PHE A 322 0.45 -5.50 -6.53
CA PHE A 322 -0.57 -4.50 -6.92
C PHE A 322 -0.84 -3.42 -5.87
N ASP A 323 -0.84 -3.76 -4.58
CA ASP A 323 -1.02 -2.78 -3.50
C ASP A 323 0.12 -1.77 -3.43
N ARG A 324 1.36 -2.21 -3.68
CA ARG A 324 2.53 -1.33 -3.75
C ARG A 324 2.48 -0.44 -4.99
N ALA A 325 2.06 -0.99 -6.13
CA ALA A 325 1.83 -0.21 -7.34
C ALA A 325 0.78 0.89 -7.10
N ILE A 326 -0.35 0.56 -6.46
CA ILE A 326 -1.39 1.54 -6.11
C ILE A 326 -0.80 2.64 -5.21
N THR A 327 -0.05 2.24 -4.19
CA THR A 327 0.54 3.17 -3.22
C THR A 327 1.53 4.12 -3.91
N ALA A 328 2.43 3.60 -4.75
CA ALA A 328 3.39 4.40 -5.50
C ALA A 328 2.69 5.40 -6.44
N ALA A 329 1.65 4.97 -7.16
CA ALA A 329 0.89 5.83 -8.07
C ALA A 329 0.11 6.93 -7.34
N GLN A 330 -0.37 6.67 -6.11
CA GLN A 330 -1.08 7.66 -5.29
C GLN A 330 -0.18 8.82 -4.83
N LEU A 331 1.13 8.61 -4.78
CA LEU A 331 2.11 9.65 -4.42
C LEU A 331 2.30 10.68 -5.55
N ILE A 332 1.79 10.41 -6.77
CA ILE A 332 1.90 11.29 -7.92
C ILE A 332 0.88 12.46 -7.83
N PRO A 333 1.32 13.73 -7.85
CA PRO A 333 0.43 14.88 -7.64
C PRO A 333 -0.50 15.21 -8.84
N PRO A 334 -1.68 15.82 -8.60
CA PRO A 334 -2.71 16.10 -9.62
C PRO A 334 -2.35 17.11 -10.73
N LYS A 335 -1.19 17.77 -10.65
CA LYS A 335 -0.76 18.82 -11.60
C LYS A 335 0.41 18.40 -12.49
N THR A 336 0.85 17.15 -12.41
CA THR A 336 1.97 16.63 -13.19
C THR A 336 1.47 16.06 -14.52
N SER A 337 2.36 15.99 -15.51
CA SER A 337 2.00 15.47 -16.84
C SER A 337 1.54 14.01 -16.82
N VAL A 338 2.06 13.22 -15.88
CA VAL A 338 1.79 11.78 -15.73
C VAL A 338 0.62 11.46 -14.80
N TYR A 339 -0.01 12.45 -14.18
CA TYR A 339 -1.06 12.20 -13.19
C TYR A 339 -2.23 11.37 -13.73
N LYS A 340 -2.69 11.64 -14.95
CA LYS A 340 -3.79 10.87 -15.55
C LYS A 340 -3.41 9.41 -15.77
N GLU A 341 -2.18 9.16 -16.21
CA GLU A 341 -1.65 7.81 -16.38
C GLU A 341 -1.50 7.10 -15.03
N ALA A 342 -1.08 7.82 -13.98
CA ALA A 342 -1.05 7.29 -12.61
C ALA A 342 -2.44 6.84 -12.14
N GLN A 343 -3.50 7.61 -12.46
CA GLN A 343 -4.86 7.19 -12.15
C GLN A 343 -5.26 5.92 -12.92
N ASP A 344 -4.89 5.80 -14.20
CA ASP A 344 -5.13 4.60 -14.98
C ASP A 344 -4.39 3.38 -14.39
N TRP A 345 -3.15 3.55 -13.93
CA TRP A 345 -2.40 2.51 -13.20
C TRP A 345 -3.08 2.11 -11.90
N ILE A 346 -3.60 3.05 -11.12
CA ILE A 346 -4.36 2.74 -9.90
C ILE A 346 -5.56 1.85 -10.23
N GLN A 347 -6.32 2.19 -11.28
CA GLN A 347 -7.47 1.39 -11.69
C GLN A 347 -7.07 0.00 -12.19
N LEU A 348 -6.00 -0.09 -12.98
CA LEU A 348 -5.47 -1.36 -13.47
C LEU A 348 -5.00 -2.24 -12.29
N SER A 349 -4.14 -1.73 -11.42
CA SER A 349 -3.63 -2.45 -10.26
C SER A 349 -4.76 -2.90 -9.32
N ARG A 350 -5.74 -2.04 -9.02
CA ARG A 350 -6.91 -2.40 -8.22
C ARG A 350 -7.70 -3.54 -8.86
N SER A 351 -7.90 -3.48 -10.17
CA SER A 351 -8.64 -4.52 -10.88
C SER A 351 -7.98 -5.89 -10.71
N TYR A 352 -6.65 -5.96 -10.81
CA TYR A 352 -5.91 -7.20 -10.63
C TYR A 352 -5.91 -7.66 -9.17
N ALA A 353 -5.70 -6.74 -8.21
CA ALA A 353 -5.74 -7.05 -6.79
C ALA A 353 -7.06 -7.71 -6.37
N VAL A 354 -8.19 -7.14 -6.79
CA VAL A 354 -9.52 -7.67 -6.46
C VAL A 354 -9.78 -8.99 -7.18
N ALA A 355 -9.38 -9.12 -8.45
CA ALA A 355 -9.63 -10.33 -9.24
C ALA A 355 -8.96 -11.60 -8.67
N GLN A 356 -7.92 -11.48 -7.84
CA GLN A 356 -7.23 -12.62 -7.22
C GLN A 356 -8.13 -13.49 -6.34
N GLU A 357 -9.18 -12.92 -5.74
CA GLU A 357 -10.10 -13.68 -4.90
C GLU A 357 -10.85 -14.77 -5.65
N ASN A 358 -10.91 -14.67 -6.99
CA ASN A 358 -11.54 -15.64 -7.84
C ASN A 358 -13.02 -15.88 -7.41
N LYS A 359 -13.75 -14.78 -7.18
CA LYS A 359 -15.21 -14.78 -6.91
C LYS A 359 -15.95 -13.97 -7.97
N ILE A 360 -17.26 -14.21 -8.11
CA ILE A 360 -18.12 -13.50 -9.05
C ILE A 360 -18.09 -11.99 -8.79
N LEU A 361 -18.32 -11.57 -7.53
CA LEU A 361 -18.34 -10.16 -7.16
C LEU A 361 -16.99 -9.47 -7.42
N SER A 362 -15.89 -10.16 -7.10
CA SER A 362 -14.55 -9.66 -7.34
C SER A 362 -14.27 -9.40 -8.82
N PHE A 363 -14.73 -10.27 -9.72
CA PHE A 363 -14.60 -10.01 -11.16
C PHE A 363 -15.46 -8.84 -11.65
N LEU A 364 -16.66 -8.66 -11.09
CA LEU A 364 -17.52 -7.52 -11.45
C LEU A 364 -16.88 -6.19 -11.02
N GLU A 365 -16.32 -6.13 -9.81
CA GLU A 365 -15.57 -4.98 -9.32
C GLU A 365 -14.33 -4.72 -10.17
N ALA A 366 -13.57 -5.77 -10.47
CA ALA A 366 -12.37 -5.67 -11.31
C ALA A 366 -12.69 -5.14 -12.72
N GLN A 367 -13.77 -5.62 -13.35
CA GLN A 367 -14.24 -5.08 -14.63
C GLN A 367 -14.69 -3.62 -14.52
N ALA A 368 -15.36 -3.24 -13.44
CA ALA A 368 -15.76 -1.85 -13.22
C ALA A 368 -14.55 -0.91 -13.10
N ALA A 369 -13.47 -1.36 -12.45
CA ALA A 369 -12.20 -0.62 -12.40
C ALA A 369 -11.55 -0.51 -13.79
N LEU A 370 -11.47 -1.60 -14.57
CA LEU A 370 -10.93 -1.57 -15.94
C LEU A 370 -11.68 -0.60 -16.87
N ARG A 371 -12.99 -0.44 -16.71
CA ARG A 371 -13.80 0.51 -17.49
C ARG A 371 -13.52 1.98 -17.19
N GLN A 372 -12.95 2.27 -16.02
CA GLN A 372 -12.54 3.63 -15.66
C GLN A 372 -11.24 4.06 -16.35
N ILE A 373 -10.47 3.12 -16.89
CA ILE A 373 -9.22 3.41 -17.61
C ILE A 373 -9.54 4.16 -18.91
N SER A 374 -8.88 5.29 -19.11
CA SER A 374 -9.08 6.15 -20.27
C SER A 374 -8.87 5.40 -21.60
N PRO A 375 -9.71 5.63 -22.64
CA PRO A 375 -9.48 5.07 -23.97
C PRO A 375 -8.17 5.50 -24.63
N LYS A 376 -7.60 6.63 -24.20
CA LYS A 376 -6.32 7.17 -24.69
C LYS A 376 -5.11 6.72 -23.86
N SER A 377 -5.34 5.94 -22.80
CA SER A 377 -4.29 5.44 -21.93
C SER A 377 -3.38 4.47 -22.67
N PRO A 378 -2.04 4.48 -22.45
CA PRO A 378 -1.17 3.43 -22.95
C PRO A 378 -1.57 2.03 -22.44
N LEU A 379 -2.23 1.97 -21.27
CA LEU A 379 -2.68 0.73 -20.63
C LEU A 379 -3.97 0.16 -21.24
N ARG A 380 -4.60 0.86 -22.20
CA ARG A 380 -5.92 0.47 -22.69
C ARG A 380 -5.92 -0.88 -23.39
N GLN A 381 -4.87 -1.23 -24.12
CA GLN A 381 -4.81 -2.53 -24.80
C GLN A 381 -4.72 -3.68 -23.80
N GLN A 382 -3.86 -3.55 -22.79
CA GLN A 382 -3.78 -4.51 -21.70
C GLN A 382 -5.13 -4.66 -20.99
N ALA A 383 -5.79 -3.55 -20.65
CA ALA A 383 -7.11 -3.56 -20.04
C ALA A 383 -8.17 -4.30 -20.89
N ARG A 384 -8.17 -4.13 -22.23
CA ARG A 384 -9.11 -4.82 -23.14
C ARG A 384 -8.91 -6.33 -23.17
N VAL A 385 -7.65 -6.77 -23.24
CA VAL A 385 -7.31 -8.20 -23.25
C VAL A 385 -7.74 -8.85 -21.92
N THR A 386 -7.44 -8.20 -20.81
CA THR A 386 -7.82 -8.68 -19.47
C THR A 386 -9.32 -8.69 -19.27
N GLU A 387 -10.04 -7.66 -19.74
CA GLU A 387 -11.51 -7.60 -19.68
C GLU A 387 -12.15 -8.81 -20.39
N ALA A 388 -11.68 -9.16 -21.60
CA ALA A 388 -12.17 -10.33 -22.33
C ALA A 388 -11.90 -11.65 -21.60
N LEU A 389 -10.69 -11.81 -21.04
CA LEU A 389 -10.31 -13.00 -20.26
C LEU A 389 -11.17 -13.14 -19.00
N TRP A 390 -11.38 -12.05 -18.25
CA TRP A 390 -12.19 -12.10 -17.03
C TRP A 390 -13.67 -12.25 -17.32
N GLN A 391 -14.17 -11.72 -18.43
CA GLN A 391 -15.54 -11.99 -18.87
C GLN A 391 -15.74 -13.49 -19.16
N SER A 392 -14.76 -14.14 -19.77
CA SER A 392 -14.72 -15.59 -19.94
C SER A 392 -14.70 -16.33 -18.60
N ASN A 393 -13.81 -15.96 -17.67
CA ASN A 393 -13.74 -16.55 -16.33
C ASN A 393 -15.06 -16.43 -15.56
N LEU A 394 -15.69 -15.25 -15.63
CA LEU A 394 -16.95 -14.97 -14.94
C LEU A 394 -18.09 -15.84 -15.47
N GLN A 395 -18.19 -15.99 -16.80
CA GLN A 395 -19.16 -16.89 -17.43
C GLN A 395 -18.94 -18.34 -16.99
N ASP A 396 -17.70 -18.82 -17.04
CA ASP A 396 -17.36 -20.19 -16.66
C ASP A 396 -17.69 -20.43 -15.17
N ARG A 397 -17.37 -19.49 -14.29
CA ARG A 397 -17.69 -19.59 -12.85
C ARG A 397 -19.19 -19.59 -12.58
N LEU A 398 -19.95 -18.71 -13.24
CA LEU A 398 -21.41 -18.70 -13.10
C LEU A 398 -22.01 -20.04 -13.51
N GLN A 399 -21.54 -20.58 -14.62
CA GLN A 399 -21.97 -21.89 -15.13
C GLN A 399 -21.60 -23.03 -14.18
N MET A 400 -20.38 -23.02 -13.63
CA MET A 400 -19.96 -24.01 -12.64
C MET A 400 -20.74 -23.91 -11.33
N GLN A 401 -20.95 -22.70 -10.80
CA GLN A 401 -21.72 -22.52 -9.57
C GLN A 401 -23.18 -22.97 -9.74
N PHE A 402 -23.76 -22.75 -10.92
CA PHE A 402 -25.07 -23.29 -11.26
C PHE A 402 -25.04 -24.83 -11.31
N ALA A 403 -24.05 -25.41 -11.99
CA ALA A 403 -23.90 -26.87 -12.06
C ALA A 403 -23.72 -27.50 -10.67
N GLU A 404 -22.91 -26.91 -9.80
CA GLU A 404 -22.72 -27.34 -8.40
C GLU A 404 -24.01 -27.23 -7.58
N THR A 405 -24.78 -26.15 -7.76
CA THR A 405 -26.08 -25.99 -7.11
C THR A 405 -27.03 -27.11 -7.51
N ILE A 406 -27.07 -27.49 -8.79
CA ILE A 406 -27.89 -28.62 -9.23
C ILE A 406 -27.32 -29.95 -8.70
N ALA A 407 -26.00 -30.16 -8.76
CA ALA A 407 -25.38 -31.36 -8.21
C ALA A 407 -25.64 -31.55 -6.70
N SER A 408 -25.86 -30.46 -5.95
CA SER A 408 -26.14 -30.51 -4.52
C SER A 408 -27.43 -31.25 -4.14
N PHE A 409 -28.35 -31.48 -5.10
CA PHE A 409 -29.54 -32.30 -4.87
C PHE A 409 -29.25 -33.80 -4.69
N ASP A 410 -28.02 -34.25 -4.98
CA ASP A 410 -27.55 -35.63 -4.78
C ASP A 410 -28.40 -36.69 -5.48
N GLN A 411 -28.88 -36.37 -6.68
CA GLN A 411 -29.67 -37.27 -7.53
C GLN A 411 -28.94 -37.58 -8.84
N PRO A 412 -29.05 -38.81 -9.40
CA PRO A 412 -28.38 -39.15 -10.66
C PRO A 412 -28.70 -38.20 -11.81
N LEU A 413 -29.98 -37.82 -11.97
CA LEU A 413 -30.41 -36.86 -12.99
C LEU A 413 -29.82 -35.46 -12.77
N ALA A 414 -29.68 -35.03 -11.51
CA ALA A 414 -29.11 -33.74 -11.16
C ALA A 414 -27.61 -33.71 -11.46
N PHE A 415 -26.88 -34.80 -11.17
CA PHE A 415 -25.49 -34.96 -11.56
C PHE A 415 -25.30 -34.99 -13.09
N GLU A 416 -26.15 -35.69 -13.84
CA GLU A 416 -26.07 -35.69 -15.31
C GLU A 416 -26.30 -34.29 -15.90
N PHE A 417 -27.26 -33.54 -15.35
CA PHE A 417 -27.47 -32.16 -15.75
C PHE A 417 -26.26 -31.28 -15.41
N ALA A 418 -25.71 -31.39 -14.19
CA ALA A 418 -24.50 -30.68 -13.80
C ALA A 418 -23.30 -31.01 -14.70
N ILE A 419 -23.11 -32.29 -15.04
CA ILE A 419 -22.10 -32.77 -16.00
C ILE A 419 -22.31 -32.10 -17.36
N SER A 420 -23.54 -32.04 -17.88
CA SER A 420 -23.83 -31.42 -19.17
C SER A 420 -23.47 -29.93 -19.19
N GLN A 421 -23.77 -29.21 -18.10
CA GLN A 421 -23.41 -27.81 -17.94
C GLN A 421 -21.89 -27.64 -17.90
N ALA A 422 -21.17 -28.42 -17.10
CA ALA A 422 -19.71 -28.35 -17.02
C ALA A 422 -19.01 -28.76 -18.34
N GLN A 423 -19.58 -29.71 -19.10
CA GLN A 423 -19.03 -30.15 -20.39
C GLN A 423 -19.09 -29.07 -21.48
N ALA A 424 -20.09 -28.20 -21.43
CA ALA A 424 -20.25 -27.10 -22.37
C ALA A 424 -19.16 -26.02 -22.24
N ILE A 425 -18.40 -26.01 -21.14
CA ILE A 425 -17.20 -25.15 -21.00
C ILE A 425 -16.12 -25.67 -21.93
N ALA A 426 -15.78 -24.88 -22.96
CA ALA A 426 -14.89 -25.32 -24.04
C ALA A 426 -13.45 -25.66 -23.55
N PRO A 427 -12.70 -26.54 -24.25
CA PRO A 427 -11.39 -27.03 -23.77
C PRO A 427 -10.32 -25.96 -23.55
N LYS A 428 -10.35 -24.87 -24.31
CA LYS A 428 -9.39 -23.75 -24.18
C LYS A 428 -9.81 -22.70 -23.14
N ARG A 429 -10.97 -22.89 -22.50
CA ARG A 429 -11.50 -21.95 -21.53
C ARG A 429 -10.83 -22.18 -20.16
N PRO A 430 -10.58 -21.10 -19.40
CA PRO A 430 -9.91 -21.16 -18.11
C PRO A 430 -10.63 -22.03 -17.07
N GLY A 431 -11.97 -22.07 -17.08
CA GLY A 431 -12.74 -22.94 -16.17
C GLY A 431 -12.71 -24.44 -16.49
N ARG A 432 -11.98 -24.87 -17.54
CA ARG A 432 -12.04 -26.25 -18.03
C ARG A 432 -11.53 -27.28 -17.02
N ILE A 433 -10.44 -26.99 -16.32
CA ILE A 433 -9.80 -27.93 -15.39
C ILE A 433 -10.73 -28.20 -14.19
N GLU A 434 -11.32 -27.14 -13.65
CA GLU A 434 -12.33 -27.21 -12.59
C GLU A 434 -13.53 -28.04 -13.06
N ALA A 435 -14.07 -27.73 -14.23
CA ALA A 435 -15.18 -28.48 -14.84
C ALA A 435 -14.87 -29.98 -14.99
N GLN A 436 -13.69 -30.34 -15.51
CA GLN A 436 -13.28 -31.75 -15.68
C GLN A 436 -13.17 -32.49 -14.35
N THR A 437 -12.67 -31.81 -13.31
CA THR A 437 -12.56 -32.37 -11.96
C THR A 437 -13.94 -32.66 -11.39
N GLN A 438 -14.86 -31.71 -11.49
CA GLN A 438 -16.23 -31.88 -11.02
C GLN A 438 -17.00 -32.93 -11.82
N ILE A 439 -16.83 -32.99 -13.15
CA ILE A 439 -17.41 -34.05 -13.98
C ILE A 439 -16.97 -35.44 -13.52
N ALA A 440 -15.67 -35.62 -13.25
CA ALA A 440 -15.15 -36.89 -12.76
C ALA A 440 -15.74 -37.24 -11.38
N HIS A 441 -15.86 -36.25 -10.50
CA HIS A 441 -16.49 -36.42 -9.20
C HIS A 441 -17.96 -36.84 -9.31
N TRP A 442 -18.78 -36.11 -10.06
CA TRP A 442 -20.21 -36.41 -10.23
C TRP A 442 -20.45 -37.75 -10.91
N ARG A 443 -19.63 -38.15 -11.89
CA ARG A 443 -19.69 -39.49 -12.48
C ARG A 443 -19.46 -40.59 -11.43
N LYS A 444 -18.52 -40.37 -10.51
CA LYS A 444 -18.26 -41.30 -9.41
C LYS A 444 -19.44 -41.36 -8.43
N GLN A 445 -20.11 -40.24 -8.17
CA GLN A 445 -21.33 -40.21 -7.34
C GLN A 445 -22.47 -41.01 -7.99
N ILE A 446 -22.70 -40.83 -9.29
CA ILE A 446 -23.69 -41.61 -10.05
C ILE A 446 -23.37 -43.11 -9.94
N GLN A 447 -22.11 -43.50 -10.17
CA GLN A 447 -21.67 -44.90 -10.02
C GLN A 447 -21.90 -45.42 -8.60
N GLN A 448 -21.60 -44.62 -7.57
CA GLN A 448 -21.81 -45.02 -6.19
C GLN A 448 -23.29 -45.27 -5.88
N ILE A 449 -24.21 -44.44 -6.39
CA ILE A 449 -25.65 -44.64 -6.23
C ILE A 449 -26.10 -45.93 -6.93
N GLN A 450 -25.64 -46.15 -8.16
CA GLN A 450 -25.96 -47.37 -8.93
C GLN A 450 -25.43 -48.63 -8.22
N ASP A 451 -24.18 -48.58 -7.74
CA ASP A 451 -23.56 -49.67 -6.99
C ASP A 451 -24.34 -49.97 -5.70
N ARG A 452 -24.82 -48.94 -4.97
CA ARG A 452 -25.63 -49.12 -3.75
C ARG A 452 -26.90 -49.90 -4.06
N ILE A 453 -27.58 -49.56 -5.16
CA ILE A 453 -28.80 -50.23 -5.59
C ILE A 453 -28.50 -51.69 -5.98
N ALA A 454 -27.47 -51.93 -6.78
CA ALA A 454 -27.06 -53.28 -7.19
C ALA A 454 -26.66 -54.14 -5.98
N LEU A 455 -25.89 -53.57 -5.05
CA LEU A 455 -25.47 -54.26 -3.84
C LEU A 455 -26.65 -54.55 -2.90
N ALA A 456 -27.58 -53.62 -2.74
CA ALA A 456 -28.80 -53.85 -1.96
C ALA A 456 -29.65 -54.97 -2.54
N ARG A 457 -29.83 -55.00 -3.87
CA ARG A 457 -30.53 -56.09 -4.57
C ARG A 457 -29.80 -57.43 -4.41
N SER A 458 -28.48 -57.42 -4.55
CA SER A 458 -27.64 -58.60 -4.34
C SER A 458 -27.79 -59.16 -2.91
N LYS A 459 -27.80 -58.30 -1.88
CA LYS A 459 -28.08 -58.69 -0.49
C LYS A 459 -29.50 -59.23 -0.31
N GLN A 460 -30.50 -58.63 -0.95
CA GLN A 460 -31.88 -59.10 -0.92
C GLN A 460 -32.01 -60.50 -1.53
N LEU A 461 -31.35 -60.76 -2.66
CA LEU A 461 -31.30 -62.09 -3.28
C LEU A 461 -30.65 -63.13 -2.37
N ALA A 462 -29.67 -62.75 -1.55
CA ALA A 462 -29.03 -63.68 -0.60
C ALA A 462 -29.90 -64.03 0.61
N THR A 463 -30.97 -63.27 0.88
CA THR A 463 -31.77 -63.37 2.12
C THR A 463 -32.37 -64.77 2.37
N PRO A 464 -32.88 -65.51 1.36
CA PRO A 464 -33.40 -66.86 1.56
C PRO A 464 -32.34 -67.90 1.97
N GLY A 465 -31.05 -67.65 1.72
CA GLY A 465 -29.96 -68.55 2.11
C GLY A 465 -29.92 -69.90 1.36
N THR A 466 -30.66 -70.06 0.26
CA THR A 466 -30.64 -71.27 -0.57
C THR A 466 -29.48 -71.25 -1.57
N LEU A 467 -29.11 -72.41 -2.11
CA LEU A 467 -28.03 -72.52 -3.10
C LEU A 467 -28.29 -71.64 -4.34
N GLU A 468 -29.52 -71.65 -4.86
CA GLU A 468 -29.92 -70.84 -6.01
C GLU A 468 -29.89 -69.34 -5.68
N SER A 469 -30.45 -68.96 -4.53
CA SER A 469 -30.52 -67.56 -4.11
C SER A 469 -29.14 -66.96 -3.82
N LEU A 470 -28.21 -67.73 -3.23
CA LEU A 470 -26.83 -67.30 -3.03
C LEU A 470 -26.04 -67.18 -4.34
N ARG A 471 -26.24 -68.09 -5.29
CA ARG A 471 -25.62 -67.99 -6.63
C ARG A 471 -26.10 -66.74 -7.36
N ALA A 472 -27.41 -66.47 -7.34
CA ALA A 472 -27.99 -65.25 -7.91
C ALA A 472 -27.44 -63.98 -7.23
N ALA A 473 -27.27 -64.01 -5.90
CA ALA A 473 -26.68 -62.89 -5.16
C ALA A 473 -25.22 -62.62 -5.55
N VAL A 474 -24.40 -63.67 -5.69
CA VAL A 474 -23.01 -63.57 -6.16
C VAL A 474 -22.95 -63.01 -7.58
N GLU A 475 -23.84 -63.47 -8.46
CA GLU A 475 -23.93 -62.96 -9.84
C GLU A 475 -24.27 -61.46 -9.86
N GLU A 476 -25.32 -61.04 -9.15
CA GLU A 476 -25.74 -59.64 -9.08
C GLU A 476 -24.64 -58.76 -8.47
N GLY A 477 -24.00 -59.21 -7.39
CA GLY A 477 -22.91 -58.48 -6.73
C GLY A 477 -21.65 -58.37 -7.63
N SER A 478 -21.42 -59.37 -8.48
CA SER A 478 -20.29 -59.37 -9.43
C SER A 478 -20.48 -58.40 -10.60
N ARG A 479 -21.69 -57.86 -10.79
CA ARG A 479 -21.94 -56.76 -11.75
C ARG A 479 -21.20 -55.48 -11.33
N ILE A 480 -20.88 -55.34 -10.05
CA ILE A 480 -20.05 -54.25 -9.53
C ILE A 480 -18.58 -54.55 -9.89
N LYS A 481 -18.05 -53.81 -10.88
CA LYS A 481 -16.75 -54.07 -11.53
C LYS A 481 -15.57 -53.50 -10.75
N LEU A 482 -14.36 -53.95 -11.09
CA LEU A 482 -13.12 -53.39 -10.56
C LEU A 482 -13.03 -51.87 -10.86
N GLY A 483 -12.67 -51.07 -9.87
CA GLY A 483 -12.57 -49.61 -9.99
C GLY A 483 -13.86 -48.85 -9.62
N GLN A 484 -14.99 -49.54 -9.44
CA GLN A 484 -16.23 -48.90 -8.98
C GLN A 484 -16.24 -48.65 -7.46
N PRO A 485 -16.95 -47.61 -6.98
CA PRO A 485 -16.93 -47.19 -5.57
C PRO A 485 -17.19 -48.29 -4.54
N LEU A 486 -18.15 -49.20 -4.76
CA LEU A 486 -18.50 -50.23 -3.77
C LEU A 486 -17.96 -51.63 -4.10
N ARG A 487 -16.97 -51.72 -4.99
CA ARG A 487 -16.39 -53.02 -5.38
C ARG A 487 -15.87 -53.83 -4.19
N ILE A 488 -15.20 -53.17 -3.25
CA ILE A 488 -14.61 -53.83 -2.08
C ILE A 488 -15.70 -54.39 -1.17
N GLU A 489 -16.73 -53.60 -0.88
CA GLU A 489 -17.87 -54.07 -0.09
C GLU A 489 -18.57 -55.24 -0.77
N ALA A 490 -18.84 -55.13 -2.08
CA ALA A 490 -19.40 -56.22 -2.87
C ALA A 490 -18.52 -57.48 -2.82
N GLN A 491 -17.18 -57.34 -2.88
CA GLN A 491 -16.25 -58.47 -2.81
C GLN A 491 -16.35 -59.22 -1.48
N THR A 492 -16.53 -58.49 -0.37
CA THR A 492 -16.70 -59.10 0.95
C THR A 492 -17.95 -59.97 0.99
N TYR A 493 -19.09 -59.47 0.50
CA TYR A 493 -20.33 -60.26 0.45
C TYR A 493 -20.22 -61.44 -0.51
N ILE A 494 -19.65 -61.23 -1.70
CA ILE A 494 -19.40 -62.31 -2.67
C ILE A 494 -18.57 -63.44 -2.04
N ALA A 495 -17.49 -63.09 -1.31
CA ALA A 495 -16.64 -64.08 -0.66
C ALA A 495 -17.41 -64.86 0.44
N GLN A 496 -18.24 -64.16 1.23
CA GLN A 496 -19.08 -64.78 2.25
C GLN A 496 -20.08 -65.78 1.65
N TRP A 497 -20.83 -65.36 0.62
CA TRP A 497 -21.81 -66.23 -0.03
C TRP A 497 -21.15 -67.37 -0.81
N THR A 498 -20.01 -67.13 -1.47
CA THR A 498 -19.23 -68.19 -2.13
C THR A 498 -18.78 -69.24 -1.12
N LYS A 499 -18.33 -68.84 0.06
CA LYS A 499 -17.98 -69.77 1.14
C LYS A 499 -19.21 -70.58 1.58
N ALA A 500 -20.36 -69.93 1.78
CA ALA A 500 -21.60 -70.61 2.16
C ALA A 500 -22.06 -71.62 1.10
N ILE A 501 -22.01 -71.25 -0.19
CA ILE A 501 -22.28 -72.14 -1.32
C ILE A 501 -21.38 -73.37 -1.27
N GLN A 502 -20.06 -73.18 -1.16
CA GLN A 502 -19.09 -74.28 -1.09
C GLN A 502 -19.36 -75.19 0.10
N THR A 503 -19.69 -74.63 1.27
CA THR A 503 -20.07 -75.42 2.44
C THR A 503 -21.32 -76.25 2.18
N MET A 504 -22.38 -75.68 1.59
CA MET A 504 -23.61 -76.45 1.29
C MET A 504 -23.37 -77.58 0.27
N GLU A 505 -22.51 -77.35 -0.73
CA GLU A 505 -22.17 -78.34 -1.75
C GLU A 505 -21.28 -79.46 -1.19
N ASP A 506 -20.29 -79.11 -0.38
CA ASP A 506 -19.26 -80.06 0.09
C ASP A 506 -19.71 -80.82 1.34
N ARG A 507 -20.62 -80.27 2.14
CA ARG A 507 -21.10 -80.88 3.38
C ARG A 507 -21.65 -82.30 3.19
N PRO A 508 -22.56 -82.59 2.23
CA PRO A 508 -23.05 -83.95 2.03
C PRO A 508 -21.94 -84.93 1.60
N ILE A 509 -20.91 -84.46 0.89
CA ILE A 509 -19.75 -85.28 0.51
C ILE A 509 -18.94 -85.65 1.75
N LEU A 510 -18.68 -84.67 2.62
CA LEU A 510 -17.94 -84.88 3.85
C LEU A 510 -18.71 -85.75 4.84
N ASP A 511 -20.02 -85.53 4.98
CA ASP A 511 -20.88 -86.31 5.87
C ASP A 511 -21.01 -87.77 5.37
N LEU A 512 -21.10 -87.99 4.06
CA LEU A 512 -21.01 -89.33 3.45
C LEU A 512 -19.66 -90.00 3.77
N ALA A 513 -18.55 -89.27 3.61
CA ALA A 513 -17.22 -89.78 3.92
C ALA A 513 -17.10 -90.19 5.39
N LYS A 514 -17.60 -89.35 6.31
CA LYS A 514 -17.63 -89.66 7.75
C LYS A 514 -18.52 -90.87 8.07
N GLY A 515 -19.68 -91.00 7.42
CA GLY A 515 -20.56 -92.16 7.57
C GLY A 515 -19.88 -93.46 7.12
N LEU A 516 -19.17 -93.44 5.99
CA LEU A 516 -18.39 -94.58 5.52
C LEU A 516 -17.27 -94.96 6.50
N ALA A 517 -16.60 -93.97 7.09
CA ALA A 517 -15.57 -94.22 8.10
C ALA A 517 -16.15 -94.87 9.37
N GLN A 518 -17.31 -94.41 9.84
CA GLN A 518 -18.01 -94.99 10.99
C GLN A 518 -18.44 -96.44 10.75
N GLN A 519 -18.71 -96.81 9.50
CA GLN A 519 -19.02 -98.19 9.09
C GLN A 519 -17.77 -99.08 8.97
N GLY A 520 -16.58 -98.55 9.29
CA GLY A 520 -15.30 -99.26 9.17
C GLY A 520 -14.69 -99.24 7.76
N ASN A 521 -15.36 -98.64 6.76
CA ASN A 521 -14.87 -98.56 5.39
C ASN A 521 -14.00 -97.31 5.19
N LEU A 522 -12.82 -97.32 5.80
CA LEU A 522 -11.89 -96.18 5.78
C LEU A 522 -11.35 -95.87 4.37
N GLN A 523 -11.17 -96.87 3.52
CA GLN A 523 -10.70 -96.66 2.13
C GLN A 523 -11.73 -95.89 1.30
N ALA A 524 -13.01 -96.24 1.40
CA ALA A 524 -14.08 -95.51 0.73
C ALA A 524 -14.29 -94.11 1.34
N ALA A 525 -14.12 -93.96 2.65
CA ALA A 525 -14.17 -92.65 3.33
C ALA A 525 -13.08 -91.70 2.82
N VAL A 526 -11.85 -92.19 2.69
CA VAL A 526 -10.73 -91.42 2.11
C VAL A 526 -11.02 -91.02 0.66
N ALA A 527 -11.53 -91.94 -0.16
CA ALA A 527 -11.89 -91.65 -1.54
C ALA A 527 -13.07 -90.65 -1.67
N ALA A 528 -13.99 -90.61 -0.71
CA ALA A 528 -15.10 -89.67 -0.69
C ALA A 528 -14.66 -88.27 -0.25
N ALA A 529 -13.90 -88.15 0.85
CA ALA A 529 -13.44 -86.85 1.36
C ALA A 529 -12.40 -86.19 0.44
N SER A 530 -11.58 -86.96 -0.29
CA SER A 530 -10.61 -86.42 -1.25
C SER A 530 -11.23 -85.72 -2.46
N LYS A 531 -12.55 -85.89 -2.68
CA LYS A 531 -13.30 -85.15 -3.72
C LYS A 531 -13.45 -83.66 -3.38
N ILE A 532 -13.27 -83.27 -2.13
CA ILE A 532 -13.30 -81.87 -1.71
C ILE A 532 -11.97 -81.22 -2.10
N ALA A 533 -12.03 -80.32 -3.08
CA ALA A 533 -10.84 -79.72 -3.68
C ALA A 533 -10.12 -78.73 -2.73
N PRO A 534 -8.79 -78.56 -2.87
CA PRO A 534 -8.02 -77.54 -2.16
C PRO A 534 -8.57 -76.13 -2.37
N GLY A 535 -8.59 -75.32 -1.31
CA GLY A 535 -9.06 -73.94 -1.35
C GLY A 535 -10.58 -73.75 -1.20
N ARG A 536 -11.35 -74.84 -1.09
CA ARG A 536 -12.78 -74.78 -0.75
C ARG A 536 -13.02 -74.66 0.75
N ALA A 537 -14.20 -74.19 1.13
CA ALA A 537 -14.58 -73.87 2.51
C ALA A 537 -14.39 -75.05 3.50
N LEU A 538 -14.69 -76.29 3.11
CA LEU A 538 -14.58 -77.47 3.98
C LEU A 538 -13.28 -78.27 3.78
N TYR A 539 -12.34 -77.79 2.96
CA TYR A 539 -11.12 -78.54 2.63
C TYR A 539 -10.26 -78.84 3.87
N SER A 540 -10.10 -77.88 4.79
CA SER A 540 -9.30 -78.10 6.01
C SER A 540 -9.92 -79.17 6.92
N GLU A 541 -11.25 -79.21 7.03
CA GLU A 541 -11.97 -80.22 7.81
C GLU A 541 -11.88 -81.60 7.14
N ALA A 542 -12.01 -81.64 5.81
CA ALA A 542 -11.81 -82.85 5.02
C ALA A 542 -10.38 -83.38 5.16
N GLN A 543 -9.37 -82.50 5.11
CA GLN A 543 -7.96 -82.87 5.24
C GLN A 543 -7.62 -83.42 6.62
N ALA A 544 -8.19 -82.86 7.68
CA ALA A 544 -8.06 -83.40 9.04
C ALA A 544 -8.65 -84.82 9.11
N SER A 545 -9.87 -84.99 8.60
CA SER A 545 -10.53 -86.30 8.57
C SER A 545 -9.74 -87.34 7.74
N LEU A 546 -9.20 -86.91 6.60
CA LEU A 546 -8.33 -87.74 5.74
C LEU A 546 -7.08 -88.18 6.48
N SER A 547 -6.41 -87.27 7.18
CA SER A 547 -5.20 -87.57 7.96
C SER A 547 -5.48 -88.60 9.05
N ASP A 548 -6.59 -88.45 9.78
CA ASP A 548 -6.99 -89.38 10.83
C ASP A 548 -7.29 -90.77 10.28
N TRP A 549 -8.06 -90.86 9.19
CA TRP A 549 -8.39 -92.16 8.58
C TRP A 549 -7.19 -92.84 7.95
N VAL A 550 -6.30 -92.09 7.27
CA VAL A 550 -5.04 -92.65 6.74
C VAL A 550 -4.16 -93.18 7.87
N THR A 551 -4.12 -92.47 9.00
CA THR A 551 -3.40 -92.93 10.19
C THR A 551 -3.98 -94.25 10.71
N GLN A 552 -5.32 -94.35 10.85
CA GLN A 552 -5.98 -95.57 11.28
C GLN A 552 -5.74 -96.75 10.32
N ILE A 553 -5.81 -96.52 9.00
CA ILE A 553 -5.48 -97.52 7.98
C ILE A 553 -4.04 -98.00 8.15
N GLN A 554 -3.08 -97.07 8.28
CA GLN A 554 -1.67 -97.42 8.47
C GLN A 554 -1.43 -98.20 9.75
N ILE A 555 -2.06 -97.82 10.86
CA ILE A 555 -1.98 -98.57 12.13
C ILE A 555 -2.53 -99.98 11.92
N ALA A 556 -3.73 -100.13 11.35
CA ALA A 556 -4.33 -101.44 11.11
C ALA A 556 -3.47 -102.34 10.20
N GLU A 557 -2.81 -101.77 9.18
CA GLU A 557 -1.88 -102.48 8.29
C GLU A 557 -0.56 -102.85 8.98
N ASP A 558 -0.02 -101.95 9.82
CA ASP A 558 1.32 -102.08 10.39
C ASP A 558 1.33 -102.84 11.73
N THR A 559 0.22 -102.81 12.50
CA THR A 559 0.07 -103.54 13.77
C THR A 559 0.39 -105.04 13.66
N PRO A 560 -0.13 -105.82 12.68
CA PRO A 560 0.23 -107.24 12.59
C PRO A 560 1.72 -107.44 12.28
N ILE A 561 2.34 -106.57 11.49
CA ILE A 561 3.79 -106.61 11.20
C ILE A 561 4.58 -106.40 12.50
N LEU A 562 4.18 -105.42 13.31
CA LEU A 562 4.83 -105.11 14.56
C LEU A 562 4.61 -106.21 15.61
N ASN A 563 3.40 -106.77 15.69
CA ASN A 563 3.08 -107.89 16.58
C ASN A 563 3.86 -109.15 16.23
N GLU A 564 3.97 -109.49 14.94
CA GLU A 564 4.82 -110.60 14.48
C GLU A 564 6.30 -110.34 14.80
N ALA A 565 6.78 -109.11 14.61
CA ALA A 565 8.14 -108.74 14.98
C ALA A 565 8.37 -108.91 16.49
N ASN A 566 7.43 -108.45 17.32
CA ASN A 566 7.46 -108.62 18.78
C ASN A 566 7.47 -110.10 19.17
N ALA A 567 6.64 -110.94 18.54
CA ALA A 567 6.61 -112.39 18.77
C ALA A 567 7.92 -113.09 18.35
N LEU A 568 8.52 -112.67 17.23
CA LEU A 568 9.84 -113.18 16.82
C LEU A 568 10.92 -112.81 17.84
N ALA A 569 10.89 -111.60 18.38
CA ALA A 569 11.84 -111.17 19.41
C ALA A 569 11.65 -111.95 20.71
N ALA A 570 10.40 -112.14 21.16
CA ALA A 570 10.07 -112.92 22.35
C ALA A 570 10.55 -114.39 22.27
N ASN A 571 10.63 -114.95 21.05
CA ASN A 571 11.19 -116.28 20.78
C ASN A 571 12.72 -116.29 20.60
N GLY A 572 13.43 -115.23 20.99
CA GLY A 572 14.88 -115.10 20.88
C GLY A 572 15.43 -114.83 19.47
N ARG A 573 14.56 -114.67 18.45
CA ARG A 573 14.95 -114.46 17.05
C ARG A 573 15.10 -112.97 16.73
N LEU A 574 15.98 -112.28 17.45
CA LEU A 574 16.12 -110.82 17.43
C LEU A 574 16.43 -110.24 16.03
N THR A 575 17.31 -110.87 15.24
CA THR A 575 17.60 -110.40 13.87
C THR A 575 16.39 -110.51 12.94
N ALA A 576 15.58 -111.56 13.08
CA ALA A 576 14.35 -111.72 12.29
C ALA A 576 13.28 -110.71 12.70
N ALA A 577 13.16 -110.42 14.01
CA ALA A 577 12.29 -109.39 14.55
C ALA A 577 12.64 -107.99 14.01
N ILE A 578 13.92 -107.62 14.04
CA ILE A 578 14.41 -106.34 13.50
C ILE A 578 14.08 -106.21 12.00
N ASN A 579 14.35 -107.26 11.21
CA ASN A 579 14.05 -107.27 9.78
C ASN A 579 12.55 -107.23 9.46
N LYS A 580 11.70 -107.71 10.37
CA LYS A 580 10.24 -107.65 10.22
C LYS A 580 9.71 -106.27 10.57
N ALA A 581 10.12 -105.69 11.71
CA ALA A 581 9.73 -104.35 12.12
C ALA A 581 10.25 -103.26 11.18
N SER A 582 11.41 -103.45 10.55
CA SER A 582 11.98 -102.49 9.59
C SER A 582 11.17 -102.35 8.30
N ARG A 583 10.19 -103.23 8.06
CA ARG A 583 9.24 -103.12 6.94
C ARG A 583 8.27 -101.95 7.12
N ILE A 584 8.07 -101.48 8.35
CA ILE A 584 7.29 -100.26 8.64
C ILE A 584 8.15 -99.07 8.22
N ARG A 585 7.73 -98.42 7.13
CA ARG A 585 8.50 -97.34 6.47
C ARG A 585 8.44 -96.02 7.23
N TYR A 586 9.47 -95.19 7.02
CA TYR A 586 9.51 -93.82 7.53
C TYR A 586 8.27 -93.02 7.09
N GLY A 587 7.66 -92.30 8.03
CA GLY A 587 6.46 -91.50 7.81
C GLY A 587 5.12 -92.22 8.04
N ARG A 588 5.13 -93.51 8.37
CA ARG A 588 3.90 -94.24 8.78
C ARG A 588 3.64 -94.11 10.29
N ALA A 589 2.38 -94.28 10.68
CA ALA A 589 1.91 -94.09 12.05
C ALA A 589 2.71 -94.86 13.12
N LEU A 590 2.99 -96.15 12.92
CA LEU A 590 3.72 -96.99 13.88
C LEU A 590 5.25 -96.95 13.73
N TYR A 591 5.79 -96.10 12.84
CA TYR A 591 7.22 -96.08 12.55
C TYR A 591 8.09 -95.84 13.79
N ARG A 592 7.74 -94.86 14.62
CA ARG A 592 8.53 -94.52 15.82
C ARG A 592 8.55 -95.66 16.84
N GLU A 593 7.41 -96.32 17.01
CA GLU A 593 7.28 -97.47 17.90
C GLU A 593 8.10 -98.66 17.38
N ALA A 594 8.03 -98.93 16.08
CA ALA A 594 8.84 -99.94 15.42
C ALA A 594 10.35 -99.67 15.56
N GLN A 595 10.80 -98.42 15.39
CA GLN A 595 12.20 -98.05 15.58
C GLN A 595 12.65 -98.20 17.03
N GLY A 596 11.80 -97.82 18.01
CA GLY A 596 12.07 -98.05 19.42
C GLY A 596 12.19 -99.53 19.78
N ALA A 597 11.38 -100.39 19.16
CA ALA A 597 11.49 -101.84 19.31
C ALA A 597 12.78 -102.39 18.68
N ILE A 598 13.10 -101.97 17.46
CA ILE A 598 14.33 -102.35 16.75
C ILE A 598 15.58 -101.97 17.55
N ALA A 599 15.63 -100.76 18.10
CA ALA A 599 16.78 -100.30 18.89
C ALA A 599 17.00 -101.17 20.14
N ARG A 600 15.92 -101.52 20.86
CA ARG A 600 15.99 -102.41 22.02
C ARG A 600 16.51 -103.78 21.62
N TRP A 601 15.92 -104.42 20.60
CA TRP A 601 16.37 -105.75 20.17
C TRP A 601 17.78 -105.76 19.60
N ALA A 602 18.22 -104.67 18.97
CA ALA A 602 19.59 -104.55 18.48
C ALA A 602 20.58 -104.55 19.65
N SER A 603 20.28 -103.80 20.71
CA SER A 603 21.11 -103.78 21.92
C SER A 603 21.13 -105.12 22.66
N GLU A 604 19.98 -105.79 22.77
CA GLU A 604 19.85 -107.10 23.43
C GLU A 604 20.62 -108.19 22.66
N ARG A 605 20.52 -108.17 21.33
CA ARG A 605 21.28 -109.08 20.47
C ARG A 605 22.79 -108.87 20.65
N GLU A 606 23.23 -107.62 20.68
CA GLU A 606 24.64 -107.28 20.86
C GLU A 606 25.16 -107.76 22.22
N ALA A 607 24.39 -107.55 23.29
CA ALA A 607 24.72 -108.07 24.62
C ALA A 607 24.84 -109.61 24.62
N ILE A 608 23.91 -110.33 23.98
CA ILE A 608 23.96 -111.80 23.86
C ILE A 608 25.19 -112.25 23.05
N LEU A 609 25.55 -111.53 21.99
CA LEU A 609 26.73 -111.85 21.17
C LEU A 609 28.03 -111.63 21.94
N ILE A 610 28.13 -110.52 22.69
CA ILE A 610 29.28 -110.23 23.56
C ILE A 610 29.40 -111.28 24.67
N GLU A 611 28.29 -111.69 25.30
CA GLU A 611 28.32 -112.77 26.30
C GLU A 611 28.73 -114.11 25.69
N ARG A 612 28.25 -114.45 24.49
CA ARG A 612 28.70 -115.65 23.76
C ARG A 612 30.17 -115.58 23.36
N GLN A 613 30.68 -114.41 22.97
CA GLN A 613 32.09 -114.21 22.69
C GLN A 613 32.94 -114.33 23.94
N LYS A 614 32.53 -113.73 25.06
CA LYS A 614 33.21 -113.92 26.36
C LYS A 614 33.18 -115.37 26.82
N ALA A 615 32.08 -116.09 26.61
CA ALA A 615 31.99 -117.52 26.91
C ALA A 615 32.93 -118.34 26.00
N ALA A 616 33.02 -118.01 24.71
CA ALA A 616 33.94 -118.64 23.77
C ALA A 616 35.41 -118.32 24.09
N GLU A 617 35.74 -117.07 24.45
CA GLU A 617 37.08 -116.66 24.90
C GLU A 617 37.45 -117.31 26.25
N LEU A 618 36.50 -117.51 27.17
CA LEU A 618 36.74 -118.29 28.38
C LEU A 618 37.06 -119.75 28.03
N GLN A 619 36.29 -120.36 27.12
CA GLN A 619 36.53 -121.73 26.65
C GLN A 619 37.89 -121.87 25.94
N GLN A 620 38.27 -120.87 25.15
CA GLN A 620 39.55 -120.81 24.46
C GLN A 620 40.72 -120.54 25.43
N SER A 621 40.51 -119.76 26.49
CA SER A 621 41.48 -119.60 27.58
C SER A 621 41.65 -120.85 28.45
N ILE A 622 40.62 -121.69 28.55
CA ILE A 622 40.68 -123.01 29.22
C ILE A 622 41.39 -124.04 28.33
N GLU A 623 41.25 -123.95 27.00
CA GLU A 623 42.01 -124.78 26.05
C GLU A 623 43.49 -124.37 25.97
N ASP A 624 43.83 -123.07 25.91
CA ASP A 624 45.22 -122.59 25.87
C ASP A 624 46.00 -122.77 27.20
N SER A 625 45.31 -122.89 28.34
CA SER A 625 45.92 -123.22 29.65
C SER A 625 46.23 -124.72 29.81
N SER A 626 45.84 -125.58 28.87
CA SER A 626 46.04 -127.04 28.95
C SER A 626 47.24 -127.57 28.13
N SER A 627 47.96 -126.70 27.40
CA SER A 627 49.07 -127.08 26.50
C SER A 627 50.49 -126.74 26.97
N GLU A 628 50.70 -126.15 28.14
CA GLU A 628 52.04 -125.86 28.71
C GLU A 628 52.20 -126.42 30.14
N SER A 629 52.15 -127.76 30.30
CA SER A 629 52.56 -128.46 31.55
C SER A 629 52.72 -129.98 31.34
N GLN A 630 53.78 -130.42 30.65
CA GLN A 630 54.48 -131.69 30.99
C GLN A 630 55.83 -131.83 30.26
N THR A 631 56.87 -131.47 30.99
CA THR A 631 58.28 -131.86 30.82
C THR A 631 58.55 -133.18 31.55
N ASN A 632 59.26 -134.09 30.87
CA ASN A 632 60.08 -135.22 31.34
C ASN A 632 59.53 -136.32 32.28
N SER A 633 59.46 -137.54 31.71
CA SER A 633 60.23 -138.69 32.21
C SER A 633 60.45 -139.73 31.09
N GLU A 634 61.72 -139.95 30.73
CA GLU A 634 62.24 -141.02 29.85
C GLU A 634 61.95 -142.43 30.40
N PRO A 635 62.00 -143.50 29.56
CA PRO A 635 63.12 -144.43 29.74
C PRO A 635 63.69 -145.05 28.45
N GLU A 636 64.91 -145.57 28.61
CA GLU A 636 65.84 -146.15 27.64
C GLU A 636 65.27 -147.20 26.65
N GLY A 637 65.66 -147.03 25.37
CA GLY A 637 66.37 -148.01 24.51
C GLY A 637 65.97 -149.49 24.40
N ASN A 638 65.75 -149.95 23.16
CA ASN A 638 66.66 -150.83 22.38
C ASN A 638 65.92 -151.30 21.09
N TYR A 639 66.45 -151.21 19.88
CA TYR A 639 67.82 -151.43 19.37
C TYR A 639 68.59 -150.20 18.90
#